data_AF-A0A0K8S7W2-F1
#
_entry.id   AF-A0A0K8S7W2-F1
#
_cell.length_a   1.000
_cell.length_b   1.000
_cell.length_c   1.000
_cell.angle_alpha   90.00
_cell.angle_beta   90.00
_cell.angle_gamma   90.00
#
_symmetry.space_group_name_H-M   'P 1'
#
loop_
_entity.id
_entity.type
_entity.pdbx_description
1 polymer ?
#
loop_
_entity_poly.entity_id
_entity_poly.type
_entity_poly.pdbx_seq_one_letter_code
_entity_poly.pdbx_strand_id
1 'polypeptide(L)'
;LQYTSAVRNDSVSVTQLQEFRTQILTLLENPPEITAHVNKLSFAQCTFLLSVYWLETLRVQHSPEPSLQPILEYLVDRALITDKSGMWLCVAAVADRVFTMFLESMSRKPKDEMRERELEDHAVFLLVNFNHVHKQIRRLADKYLSGLVDKFPHILWNSTVLCRMLDMLHVLSSYLELDPNDPTPRLEVPSTPYSIQLMDTLEARESIVNDYAARCCGIIQEAMKWAPNATRSHLQDYLNEMVNSGQWDTETFSNKRVNIQSTVLNSTLDKQRGGQSAPLFVCSVSKRAKFAGQVAGMLQGPLDEEIITNKLIENIEKACLERNNIAFHDALWQATALLTSTEGMNRKLLHVVAWSQVELFTAEAMYTAVQCWQWLISARPCLELVWLEEMVTAWQYTFDKRLGLFSMEHEEVSPLAAYEGCVLEPNPPFVKPHDIWIQFLYELVETAKYSSREKVDMLVSLLHRSLPMCVGGKEARLNRHIAAAAPRFRLLSCALSLLQSDVLPRSLSKNVLRERVYSACLDHFCTGFRNPTQSPQQLSEDIVALLKFWQTMHSDKKYLMASVIGDFDVNGSMETASQTFTTTSLGTSVGTDPYLRPNSASGWINTVPLSASTNTLSKRSARTKRQPNTGDLFVKDYIKKRNLILDLLAVEIDLMITWYNPTARAELHFPG
;
A
#
# COMPACT_ATOMS: atom_id res chain seq x y z
N LEU A 1 -39.87 7.37 25.53
CA LEU A 1 -39.06 8.40 26.23
C LEU A 1 -39.84 9.35 27.14
N GLN A 2 -41.15 9.63 26.91
CA GLN A 2 -41.91 10.60 27.74
C GLN A 2 -42.39 10.09 29.12
N TYR A 3 -42.23 8.80 29.43
CA TYR A 3 -42.83 8.18 30.63
C TYR A 3 -41.82 7.77 31.72
N THR A 4 -40.52 7.99 31.51
CA THR A 4 -39.48 7.73 32.52
C THR A 4 -39.35 8.93 33.46
N SER A 5 -39.43 8.69 34.78
CA SER A 5 -39.42 9.73 35.83
C SER A 5 -38.18 10.63 35.84
N ALA A 6 -37.05 10.16 35.28
CA ALA A 6 -35.79 10.91 35.20
C ALA A 6 -35.68 11.87 34.01
N VAL A 7 -36.60 11.82 33.03
CA VAL A 7 -36.46 12.51 31.73
C VAL A 7 -37.71 13.35 31.37
N ARG A 8 -38.46 13.82 32.37
CA ARG A 8 -39.61 14.71 32.14
C ARG A 8 -39.13 16.10 31.71
N ASN A 9 -39.82 16.72 30.76
CA ASN A 9 -39.51 18.12 30.36
C ASN A 9 -39.70 19.12 31.51
N ASP A 10 -40.52 18.78 32.52
CA ASP A 10 -40.86 19.66 33.64
C ASP A 10 -39.75 19.77 34.71
N SER A 11 -38.69 18.95 34.63
CA SER A 11 -37.62 18.94 35.64
C SER A 11 -36.41 19.82 35.28
N VAL A 12 -36.43 20.54 34.16
CA VAL A 12 -35.24 21.26 33.65
C VAL A 12 -35.59 22.69 33.22
N SER A 13 -34.74 23.64 33.60
CA SER A 13 -34.91 25.05 33.23
C SER A 13 -34.66 25.28 31.73
N VAL A 14 -35.32 26.29 31.15
CA VAL A 14 -35.16 26.66 29.73
C VAL A 14 -33.70 27.01 29.40
N THR A 15 -32.96 27.57 30.37
CA THR A 15 -31.52 27.87 30.26
C THR A 15 -30.68 26.61 30.15
N GLN A 16 -30.90 25.61 31.01
CA GLN A 16 -30.20 24.32 30.94
C GLN A 16 -30.49 23.58 29.63
N LEU A 17 -31.75 23.60 29.17
CA LEU A 17 -32.09 23.01 27.87
C LEU A 17 -31.33 23.68 26.72
N GLN A 18 -31.17 25.01 26.78
CA GLN A 18 -30.39 25.75 25.79
C GLN A 18 -28.90 25.43 25.87
N GLU A 19 -28.35 25.24 27.08
CA GLU A 19 -26.97 24.78 27.29
C GLU A 19 -26.72 23.40 26.64
N PHE A 20 -27.62 22.44 26.84
CA PHE A 20 -27.53 21.12 26.19
C PHE A 20 -27.55 21.22 24.67
N ARG A 21 -28.43 22.08 24.10
CA ARG A 21 -28.48 22.32 22.66
C ARG A 21 -27.19 22.93 22.14
N THR A 22 -26.63 23.93 22.84
CA THR A 22 -25.34 24.52 22.46
C THR A 22 -24.19 23.52 22.58
N GLN A 23 -24.21 22.64 23.57
CA GLN A 23 -23.20 21.59 23.72
C GLN A 23 -23.25 20.61 22.55
N ILE A 24 -24.43 20.11 22.19
CA ILE A 24 -24.64 19.22 21.03
C ILE A 24 -24.13 19.89 19.75
N LEU A 25 -24.49 21.16 19.53
CA LEU A 25 -24.05 21.92 18.37
C LEU A 25 -22.53 22.09 18.31
N THR A 26 -21.90 22.33 19.45
CA THR A 26 -20.43 22.42 19.56
C THR A 26 -19.77 21.07 19.24
N LEU A 27 -20.31 19.97 19.76
CA LEU A 27 -19.79 18.61 19.54
C LEU A 27 -19.98 18.10 18.11
N LEU A 28 -21.01 18.60 17.41
CA LEU A 28 -21.32 18.29 16.00
C LEU A 28 -20.71 19.30 15.01
N GLU A 29 -19.89 20.24 15.46
CA GLU A 29 -19.23 21.26 14.62
C GLU A 29 -20.22 22.19 13.87
N ASN A 30 -21.40 22.45 14.45
CA ASN A 30 -22.43 23.38 13.98
C ASN A 30 -22.89 23.21 12.51
N PRO A 31 -23.48 22.06 12.11
CA PRO A 31 -23.98 21.90 10.76
C PRO A 31 -25.24 22.78 10.56
N PRO A 32 -25.34 23.58 9.48
CA PRO A 32 -26.42 24.55 9.30
C PRO A 32 -27.80 23.89 9.20
N GLU A 33 -27.87 22.70 8.59
CA GLU A 33 -29.11 21.94 8.43
C GLU A 33 -29.61 21.36 9.76
N ILE A 34 -28.69 20.89 10.62
CA ILE A 34 -29.00 20.22 11.89
C ILE A 34 -29.31 21.24 12.99
N THR A 35 -28.79 22.47 12.86
CA THR A 35 -29.01 23.54 13.84
C THR A 35 -30.48 23.90 14.02
N ALA A 36 -31.26 23.91 12.93
CA ALA A 36 -32.70 24.16 13.00
C ALA A 36 -33.47 23.03 13.71
N HIS A 37 -32.97 21.79 13.63
CA HIS A 37 -33.56 20.62 14.29
C HIS A 37 -33.18 20.57 15.77
N VAL A 38 -31.90 20.74 16.11
CA VAL A 38 -31.39 20.72 17.49
C VAL A 38 -32.10 21.76 18.37
N ASN A 39 -32.35 22.96 17.83
CA ASN A 39 -33.06 24.02 18.54
C ASN A 39 -34.54 23.68 18.84
N LYS A 40 -35.13 22.69 18.15
CA LYS A 40 -36.50 22.22 18.36
C LYS A 40 -36.60 20.94 19.21
N LEU A 41 -35.47 20.32 19.55
CA LEU A 41 -35.45 19.07 20.32
C LEU A 41 -35.89 19.29 21.77
N SER A 42 -36.66 18.34 22.30
CA SER A 42 -37.03 18.28 23.72
C SER A 42 -35.86 17.85 24.61
N PHE A 43 -35.97 18.04 25.93
CA PHE A 43 -34.92 17.64 26.86
C PHE A 43 -34.59 16.14 26.77
N ALA A 44 -35.62 15.30 26.66
CA ALA A 44 -35.46 13.86 26.49
C ALA A 44 -34.71 13.46 25.22
N GLN A 45 -34.97 14.19 24.14
CA GLN A 45 -34.33 14.01 22.84
C GLN A 45 -32.88 14.48 22.85
N CYS A 46 -32.57 15.62 23.46
CA CYS A 46 -31.20 16.09 23.66
C CYS A 46 -30.38 15.12 24.52
N THR A 47 -30.97 14.62 25.61
CA THR A 47 -30.32 13.65 26.51
C THR A 47 -30.02 12.34 25.80
N PHE A 48 -30.99 11.83 25.01
CA PHE A 48 -30.78 10.65 24.18
C PHE A 48 -29.64 10.86 23.18
N LEU A 49 -29.66 11.95 22.40
CA LEU A 49 -28.63 12.22 21.41
C LEU A 49 -27.24 12.35 22.03
N LEU A 50 -27.14 13.05 23.16
CA LEU A 50 -25.88 13.21 23.89
C LEU A 50 -25.39 11.87 24.45
N SER A 51 -26.30 11.01 24.93
CA SER A 51 -25.94 9.66 25.41
C SER A 51 -25.41 8.77 24.28
N VAL A 52 -26.03 8.80 23.10
CA VAL A 52 -25.56 8.07 21.91
C VAL A 52 -24.19 8.60 21.48
N TYR A 53 -24.02 9.93 21.44
CA TYR A 53 -22.74 10.55 21.10
C TYR A 53 -21.61 10.07 22.01
N TRP A 54 -21.74 10.24 23.32
CA TRP A 54 -20.66 9.87 24.25
C TRP A 54 -20.40 8.37 24.25
N LEU A 55 -21.45 7.55 24.22
CA LEU A 55 -21.31 6.09 24.25
C LEU A 55 -20.55 5.58 23.02
N GLU A 56 -20.96 5.99 21.82
CA GLU A 56 -20.34 5.51 20.58
C GLU A 56 -18.95 6.12 20.36
N THR A 57 -18.76 7.40 20.72
CA THR A 57 -17.43 8.02 20.69
C THR A 57 -16.46 7.30 21.62
N LEU A 58 -16.87 7.00 22.87
CA LEU A 58 -16.00 6.31 23.82
C LEU A 58 -15.70 4.87 23.38
N ARG A 59 -16.69 4.16 22.82
CA ARG A 59 -16.48 2.81 22.26
C ARG A 59 -15.45 2.82 21.15
N VAL A 60 -15.56 3.73 20.18
CA VAL A 60 -14.61 3.79 19.06
C VAL A 60 -13.20 4.21 19.49
N GLN A 61 -13.07 5.07 20.51
CA GLN A 61 -11.77 5.55 20.96
C GLN A 61 -11.02 4.58 21.87
N HIS A 62 -11.73 3.83 22.72
CA HIS A 62 -11.11 3.04 23.79
C HIS A 62 -11.30 1.53 23.65
N SER A 63 -12.18 1.07 22.75
CA SER A 63 -12.32 -0.35 22.48
C SER A 63 -11.05 -0.89 21.79
N PRO A 64 -10.59 -2.11 22.14
CA PRO A 64 -9.55 -2.78 21.37
C PRO A 64 -9.99 -3.01 19.91
N GLU A 65 -11.28 -3.30 19.70
CA GLU A 65 -11.92 -3.51 18.39
C GLU A 65 -12.97 -2.40 18.20
N PRO A 66 -12.62 -1.29 17.52
CA PRO A 66 -13.58 -0.23 17.25
C PRO A 66 -14.58 -0.72 16.20
N SER A 67 -15.88 -0.57 16.45
CA SER A 67 -16.93 -1.06 15.56
C SER A 67 -17.89 0.04 15.14
N LEU A 68 -18.26 0.05 13.85
CA LEU A 68 -19.32 0.91 13.30
C LEU A 68 -20.71 0.27 13.38
N GLN A 69 -20.81 -1.00 13.75
CA GLN A 69 -22.09 -1.72 13.75
C GLN A 69 -23.12 -1.09 14.71
N PRO A 70 -22.78 -0.75 15.98
CA PRO A 70 -23.78 -0.25 16.92
C PRO A 70 -24.41 1.09 16.48
N ILE A 71 -23.62 1.98 15.86
CA ILE A 71 -24.13 3.27 15.41
C ILE A 71 -25.08 3.14 14.21
N LEU A 72 -24.84 2.16 13.33
CA LEU A 72 -25.77 1.84 12.25
C LEU A 72 -27.05 1.15 12.76
N GLU A 73 -26.99 0.32 13.80
CA GLU A 73 -28.17 -0.30 14.40
C GLU A 73 -29.18 0.74 14.91
N TYR A 74 -28.71 1.83 15.53
CA TYR A 74 -29.60 2.95 15.89
C TYR A 74 -30.28 3.57 14.66
N LEU A 75 -29.56 3.74 13.56
CA LEU A 75 -30.09 4.39 12.35
C LEU A 75 -31.10 3.52 11.58
N VAL A 76 -31.02 2.19 11.74
CA VAL A 76 -31.95 1.22 11.15
C VAL A 76 -33.27 1.13 11.93
N ASP A 77 -33.33 1.63 13.17
CA ASP A 77 -34.55 1.60 13.98
C ASP A 77 -35.71 2.37 13.31
N ARG A 78 -36.83 1.65 13.07
CA ARG A 78 -38.05 2.20 12.48
C ARG A 78 -38.62 3.37 13.26
N ALA A 79 -38.45 3.40 14.59
CA ALA A 79 -38.93 4.49 15.44
C ALA A 79 -38.21 5.81 15.12
N LEU A 80 -36.92 5.75 14.75
CA LEU A 80 -36.14 6.93 14.37
C LEU A 80 -36.41 7.34 12.92
N ILE A 81 -36.54 6.37 12.00
CA ILE A 81 -36.80 6.65 10.58
C ILE A 81 -38.16 7.33 10.36
N THR A 82 -39.18 6.94 11.13
CA THR A 82 -40.55 7.50 10.99
C THR A 82 -40.78 8.78 11.79
N ASP A 83 -39.78 9.24 12.55
CA ASP A 83 -39.90 10.39 13.42
C ASP A 83 -39.96 11.72 12.65
N LYS A 84 -40.94 12.57 13.01
CA LYS A 84 -41.13 13.89 12.41
C LYS A 84 -40.25 14.97 13.03
N SER A 85 -39.61 14.70 14.17
CA SER A 85 -38.79 15.70 14.87
C SER A 85 -37.41 15.91 14.25
N GLY A 86 -37.03 15.10 13.27
CA GLY A 86 -35.72 15.15 12.62
C GLY A 86 -34.60 14.53 13.45
N MET A 87 -34.95 13.68 14.43
CA MET A 87 -33.97 12.98 15.27
C MET A 87 -33.02 12.12 14.44
N TRP A 88 -33.53 11.45 13.40
CA TRP A 88 -32.71 10.64 12.51
C TRP A 88 -31.54 11.44 11.90
N LEU A 89 -31.77 12.68 11.46
CA LEU A 89 -30.73 13.55 10.91
C LEU A 89 -29.68 13.91 11.97
N CYS A 90 -30.11 14.11 13.22
CA CYS A 90 -29.19 14.41 14.32
C CYS A 90 -28.33 13.18 14.67
N VAL A 91 -28.93 11.98 14.71
CA VAL A 91 -28.19 10.73 14.96
C VAL A 91 -27.24 10.43 13.78
N ALA A 92 -27.65 10.71 12.54
CA ALA A 92 -26.78 10.56 11.37
C ALA A 92 -25.56 11.51 11.44
N ALA A 93 -25.75 12.72 11.97
CA ALA A 93 -24.64 13.65 12.22
C ALA A 93 -23.67 13.14 13.30
N VAL A 94 -24.21 12.54 14.37
CA VAL A 94 -23.40 11.85 15.37
C VAL A 94 -22.64 10.70 14.71
N ALA A 95 -23.29 9.92 13.85
CA ALA A 95 -22.66 8.83 13.12
C ALA A 95 -21.51 9.30 12.24
N ASP A 96 -21.65 10.44 11.54
CA ASP A 96 -20.57 11.04 10.75
C ASP A 96 -19.35 11.39 11.62
N ARG A 97 -19.60 11.90 12.84
CA ARG A 97 -18.53 12.21 13.79
C ARG A 97 -17.87 10.93 14.31
N VAL A 98 -18.65 9.94 14.71
CA VAL A 98 -18.17 8.63 15.17
C VAL A 98 -17.34 7.95 14.07
N PHE A 99 -17.78 8.01 12.82
CA PHE A 99 -17.05 7.49 11.67
C PHE A 99 -15.70 8.19 11.46
N THR A 100 -15.66 9.52 11.57
CA THR A 100 -14.41 10.28 11.48
C THR A 100 -13.43 9.85 12.57
N MET A 101 -13.91 9.66 13.80
CA MET A 101 -13.11 9.20 14.92
C MET A 101 -12.67 7.73 14.77
N PHE A 102 -13.49 6.89 14.14
CA PHE A 102 -13.13 5.53 13.76
C PHE A 102 -11.96 5.51 12.77
N LEU A 103 -12.01 6.32 11.72
CA LEU A 103 -10.91 6.45 10.76
C LEU A 103 -9.62 6.91 11.44
N GLU A 104 -9.70 7.85 12.37
CA GLU A 104 -8.54 8.28 13.16
C GLU A 104 -7.99 7.16 14.04
N SER A 105 -8.86 6.44 14.75
CA SER A 105 -8.49 5.31 15.61
C SER A 105 -7.77 4.21 14.81
N MET A 106 -8.36 3.80 13.68
CA MET A 106 -7.77 2.81 12.77
C MET A 106 -6.45 3.29 12.14
N SER A 107 -6.32 4.59 11.88
CA SER A 107 -5.07 5.13 11.34
C SER A 107 -3.89 5.09 12.31
N ARG A 108 -4.17 5.14 13.62
CA ARG A 108 -3.17 5.08 14.70
C ARG A 108 -2.70 3.66 15.00
N LYS A 109 -3.54 2.64 14.71
CA LYS A 109 -3.15 1.23 14.87
C LYS A 109 -1.96 0.87 13.96
N PRO A 110 -1.07 -0.03 14.41
CA PRO A 110 0.00 -0.55 13.55
C PRO A 110 -0.58 -1.22 12.30
N LYS A 111 0.18 -1.24 11.20
CA LYS A 111 -0.19 -1.93 9.95
C LYS A 111 0.13 -3.41 10.05
N ASP A 112 -0.69 -4.13 10.80
CA ASP A 112 -0.62 -5.57 11.03
C ASP A 112 -1.81 -6.29 10.39
N GLU A 113 -1.74 -7.63 10.34
CA GLU A 113 -2.79 -8.46 9.74
C GLU A 113 -4.14 -8.30 10.46
N MET A 114 -4.14 -8.07 11.78
CA MET A 114 -5.37 -7.87 12.55
C MET A 114 -6.09 -6.58 12.14
N ARG A 115 -5.36 -5.47 12.00
CA ARG A 115 -5.93 -4.21 11.51
C ARG A 115 -6.49 -4.37 10.09
N GLU A 116 -5.78 -5.06 9.21
CA GLU A 116 -6.26 -5.30 7.84
C GLU A 116 -7.57 -6.10 7.87
N ARG A 117 -7.64 -7.17 8.67
CA ARG A 117 -8.87 -7.96 8.86
C ARG A 117 -10.03 -7.14 9.42
N GLU A 118 -9.79 -6.28 10.41
CA GLU A 118 -10.80 -5.36 10.92
C GLU A 118 -11.31 -4.40 9.82
N LEU A 119 -10.42 -3.86 8.98
CA LEU A 119 -10.81 -2.99 7.86
C LEU A 119 -11.61 -3.75 6.80
N GLU A 120 -11.22 -4.98 6.48
CA GLU A 120 -11.95 -5.88 5.59
C GLU A 120 -13.37 -6.13 6.09
N ASP A 121 -13.53 -6.51 7.36
CA ASP A 121 -14.83 -6.79 7.98
C ASP A 121 -15.76 -5.57 7.92
N HIS A 122 -15.22 -4.37 8.17
CA HIS A 122 -15.98 -3.12 8.07
C HIS A 122 -16.31 -2.75 6.62
N ALA A 123 -15.42 -2.99 5.66
CA ALA A 123 -15.69 -2.77 4.24
C ALA A 123 -16.82 -3.70 3.76
N VAL A 124 -16.75 -4.99 4.11
CA VAL A 124 -17.80 -5.99 3.82
C VAL A 124 -19.12 -5.58 4.48
N PHE A 125 -19.10 -5.16 5.75
CA PHE A 125 -20.28 -4.66 6.45
C PHE A 125 -20.93 -3.46 5.73
N LEU A 126 -20.13 -2.50 5.23
CA LEU A 126 -20.65 -1.36 4.48
C LEU A 126 -21.20 -1.78 3.10
N LEU A 127 -20.56 -2.75 2.43
CA LEU A 127 -21.05 -3.32 1.16
C LEU A 127 -22.41 -4.02 1.34
N VAL A 128 -22.62 -4.72 2.46
CA VAL A 128 -23.94 -5.30 2.79
C VAL A 128 -24.98 -4.18 2.98
N ASN A 129 -24.64 -3.15 3.76
CA ASN A 129 -25.56 -2.03 4.03
C ASN A 129 -25.85 -1.16 2.80
N PHE A 130 -24.99 -1.20 1.77
CA PHE A 130 -25.28 -0.57 0.48
C PHE A 130 -26.49 -1.22 -0.22
N ASN A 131 -26.79 -2.49 0.08
CA ASN A 131 -27.93 -3.22 -0.46
C ASN A 131 -29.18 -3.16 0.43
N HIS A 132 -29.20 -2.25 1.41
CA HIS A 132 -30.30 -2.14 2.37
C HIS A 132 -31.61 -1.60 1.76
N VAL A 133 -32.76 -2.07 2.29
CA VAL A 133 -34.13 -1.68 1.88
C VAL A 133 -34.32 -0.14 1.95
N HIS A 134 -33.81 0.49 3.01
CA HIS A 134 -33.94 1.93 3.23
C HIS A 134 -32.88 2.75 2.48
N LYS A 135 -33.33 3.62 1.55
CA LYS A 135 -32.48 4.52 0.74
C LYS A 135 -31.54 5.42 1.56
N GLN A 136 -31.98 5.85 2.74
CA GLN A 136 -31.17 6.68 3.64
C GLN A 136 -29.93 5.94 4.16
N ILE A 137 -30.10 4.66 4.55
CA ILE A 137 -29.01 3.79 5.00
C ILE A 137 -28.04 3.49 3.85
N ARG A 138 -28.57 3.21 2.65
CA ARG A 138 -27.74 2.99 1.45
C ARG A 138 -26.82 4.18 1.16
N ARG A 139 -27.35 5.40 1.20
CA ARG A 139 -26.56 6.64 1.00
C ARG A 139 -25.48 6.83 2.07
N LEU A 140 -25.80 6.47 3.32
CA LEU A 140 -24.84 6.57 4.41
C LEU A 140 -23.72 5.53 4.27
N ALA A 141 -24.07 4.29 3.96
CA ALA A 141 -23.12 3.22 3.68
C ALA A 141 -22.20 3.58 2.51
N ASP A 142 -22.77 4.17 1.44
CA ASP A 142 -22.03 4.65 0.28
C ASP A 142 -21.03 5.77 0.64
N LYS A 143 -21.45 6.72 1.47
CA LYS A 143 -20.60 7.80 1.99
C LYS A 143 -19.45 7.24 2.84
N TYR A 144 -19.74 6.31 3.75
CA TYR A 144 -18.73 5.70 4.61
C TYR A 144 -17.79 4.78 3.85
N LEU A 145 -18.26 4.04 2.84
CA LEU A 145 -17.40 3.24 1.98
C LEU A 145 -16.43 4.12 1.19
N SER A 146 -16.91 5.22 0.60
CA SER A 146 -16.02 6.20 -0.05
C SER A 146 -14.99 6.78 0.93
N GLY A 147 -15.43 7.25 2.11
CA GLY A 147 -14.53 7.82 3.10
C GLY A 147 -13.51 6.81 3.67
N LEU A 148 -13.88 5.53 3.75
CA LEU A 148 -13.00 4.44 4.15
C LEU A 148 -11.91 4.23 3.11
N VAL A 149 -12.28 4.15 1.82
CA VAL A 149 -11.36 4.02 0.69
C VAL A 149 -10.45 5.24 0.55
N ASP A 150 -10.98 6.45 0.73
CA ASP A 150 -10.19 7.69 0.65
C ASP A 150 -9.07 7.71 1.71
N LYS A 151 -9.35 7.16 2.91
CA LYS A 151 -8.36 7.06 3.99
C LYS A 151 -7.45 5.85 3.86
N PHE A 152 -7.99 4.73 3.37
CA PHE A 152 -7.32 3.44 3.26
C PHE A 152 -7.47 2.87 1.83
N PRO A 153 -6.69 3.36 0.85
CA PRO A 153 -6.87 2.98 -0.55
C PRO A 153 -6.71 1.48 -0.83
N HIS A 154 -5.91 0.77 -0.02
CA HIS A 154 -5.62 -0.65 -0.22
C HIS A 154 -6.83 -1.58 -0.11
N ILE A 155 -7.90 -1.11 0.53
CA ILE A 155 -9.18 -1.84 0.61
C ILE A 155 -9.76 -2.08 -0.79
N LEU A 156 -9.46 -1.21 -1.77
CA LEU A 156 -9.91 -1.36 -3.16
C LEU A 156 -9.36 -2.61 -3.85
N TRP A 157 -8.13 -3.02 -3.51
CA TRP A 157 -7.46 -4.16 -4.14
C TRP A 157 -7.19 -5.30 -3.16
N ASN A 158 -7.90 -5.32 -2.03
CA ASN A 158 -7.85 -6.43 -1.09
C ASN A 158 -8.60 -7.65 -1.65
N SER A 159 -7.99 -8.83 -1.56
CA SER A 159 -8.56 -10.08 -2.11
C SER A 159 -9.91 -10.41 -1.48
N THR A 160 -10.02 -10.36 -0.16
CA THR A 160 -11.24 -10.71 0.57
C THR A 160 -12.37 -9.76 0.18
N VAL A 161 -12.12 -8.45 0.18
CA VAL A 161 -13.14 -7.44 -0.15
C VAL A 161 -13.61 -7.60 -1.60
N LEU A 162 -12.70 -7.79 -2.55
CA LEU A 162 -13.04 -8.01 -3.96
C LEU A 162 -13.86 -9.30 -4.15
N CYS A 163 -13.44 -10.42 -3.55
CA CYS A 163 -14.18 -11.68 -3.62
C CYS A 163 -15.57 -11.53 -3.00
N ARG A 164 -15.68 -10.99 -1.79
CA ARG A 164 -16.98 -10.80 -1.11
C ARG A 164 -17.90 -9.85 -1.87
N MET A 165 -17.35 -8.80 -2.46
CA MET A 165 -18.10 -7.88 -3.29
C MET A 165 -18.72 -8.59 -4.51
N LEU A 166 -17.94 -9.45 -5.18
CA LEU A 166 -18.38 -10.23 -6.34
C LEU A 166 -19.32 -11.39 -5.95
N ASP A 167 -19.07 -12.06 -4.82
CA ASP A 167 -19.97 -13.06 -4.23
C ASP A 167 -21.36 -12.46 -4.02
N MET A 168 -21.43 -11.28 -3.38
CA MET A 168 -22.69 -10.54 -3.17
C MET A 168 -23.35 -10.18 -4.50
N LEU A 169 -22.59 -9.77 -5.51
CA LEU A 169 -23.15 -9.43 -6.82
C LEU A 169 -23.76 -10.67 -7.51
N HIS A 170 -23.06 -11.80 -7.45
CA HIS A 170 -23.53 -13.07 -8.00
C HIS A 170 -24.82 -13.53 -7.31
N VAL A 171 -24.79 -13.50 -5.98
CA VAL A 171 -25.90 -13.81 -5.08
C VAL A 171 -27.11 -12.92 -5.40
N LEU A 172 -26.96 -11.60 -5.43
CA LEU A 172 -27.99 -10.65 -5.83
C LEU A 172 -28.54 -10.90 -7.25
N SER A 173 -27.67 -11.27 -8.20
CA SER A 173 -28.08 -11.57 -9.57
C SER A 173 -28.85 -12.89 -9.69
N SER A 174 -28.51 -13.91 -8.90
CA SER A 174 -29.25 -15.18 -8.83
C SER A 174 -30.67 -14.95 -8.28
N TYR A 175 -30.85 -13.96 -7.41
CA TYR A 175 -32.14 -13.66 -6.80
C TYR A 175 -33.14 -12.95 -7.72
N LEU A 176 -32.71 -12.48 -8.89
CA LEU A 176 -33.62 -12.04 -9.94
C LEU A 176 -34.41 -13.21 -10.56
N GLU A 177 -33.99 -14.46 -10.34
CA GLU A 177 -34.66 -15.67 -10.85
C GLU A 177 -35.74 -16.23 -9.92
N LEU A 178 -35.76 -15.82 -8.64
CA LEU A 178 -36.75 -16.32 -7.68
C LEU A 178 -38.12 -15.70 -7.89
N ASP A 179 -39.17 -16.51 -7.66
CA ASP A 179 -40.56 -16.09 -7.77
C ASP A 179 -40.83 -14.90 -6.82
N PRO A 180 -41.32 -13.76 -7.33
CA PRO A 180 -41.69 -12.61 -6.51
C PRO A 180 -42.73 -12.90 -5.43
N ASN A 181 -43.50 -13.99 -5.56
CA ASN A 181 -44.59 -14.35 -4.66
C ASN A 181 -44.14 -15.17 -3.44
N ASP A 182 -42.90 -15.67 -3.41
CA ASP A 182 -42.37 -16.35 -2.24
C ASP A 182 -42.06 -15.34 -1.11
N PRO A 183 -42.27 -15.72 0.18
CA PRO A 183 -42.03 -14.83 1.31
C PRO A 183 -40.58 -14.38 1.30
N THR A 184 -40.34 -13.07 1.23
CA THR A 184 -39.02 -12.43 1.09
C THR A 184 -37.97 -13.09 2.01
N PRO A 185 -37.08 -13.95 1.49
CA PRO A 185 -36.09 -14.59 2.33
C PRO A 185 -35.09 -13.55 2.85
N ARG A 186 -34.64 -13.72 4.10
CA ARG A 186 -33.40 -13.10 4.57
C ARG A 186 -32.28 -13.93 3.97
N LEU A 187 -31.47 -13.30 3.14
CA LEU A 187 -30.47 -13.99 2.35
C LEU A 187 -29.15 -13.96 3.08
N GLU A 188 -28.63 -15.12 3.45
CA GLU A 188 -27.28 -15.21 4.00
C GLU A 188 -26.28 -14.99 2.86
N VAL A 189 -25.40 -14.00 3.04
CA VAL A 189 -24.32 -13.77 2.08
C VAL A 189 -23.24 -14.85 2.32
N PRO A 190 -22.84 -15.60 1.28
CA PRO A 190 -21.82 -16.64 1.41
C PRO A 190 -20.58 -16.13 2.14
N SER A 191 -20.11 -16.92 3.11
CA SER A 191 -18.89 -16.63 3.87
C SER A 191 -18.89 -15.31 4.65
N THR A 192 -20.06 -14.78 5.01
CA THR A 192 -20.20 -13.66 5.96
C THR A 192 -21.34 -13.92 6.95
N PRO A 193 -21.31 -13.34 8.15
CA PRO A 193 -22.39 -13.49 9.13
C PRO A 193 -23.63 -12.63 8.82
N TYR A 194 -23.64 -11.89 7.71
CA TYR A 194 -24.66 -10.89 7.41
C TYR A 194 -25.76 -11.42 6.48
N SER A 195 -26.99 -10.95 6.73
CA SER A 195 -28.13 -11.27 5.89
C SER A 195 -28.68 -10.04 5.16
N ILE A 196 -28.97 -10.15 3.87
CA ILE A 196 -29.60 -9.10 3.06
C ILE A 196 -31.11 -9.32 3.05
N GLN A 197 -31.89 -8.27 3.35
CA GLN A 197 -33.33 -8.27 3.17
C GLN A 197 -33.70 -7.75 1.78
N LEU A 198 -34.44 -8.55 1.02
CA LEU A 198 -34.88 -8.19 -0.33
C LEU A 198 -35.92 -7.07 -0.37
N MET A 199 -35.95 -6.35 -1.50
CA MET A 199 -37.07 -5.48 -1.85
C MET A 199 -38.29 -6.30 -2.28
N ASP A 200 -39.48 -5.75 -2.07
CA ASP A 200 -40.74 -6.45 -2.34
C ASP A 200 -41.06 -6.53 -3.85
N THR A 201 -40.60 -5.58 -4.67
CA THR A 201 -40.89 -5.54 -6.11
C THR A 201 -39.68 -5.94 -6.97
N LEU A 202 -39.93 -6.64 -8.08
CA LEU A 202 -38.89 -7.08 -9.02
C LEU A 202 -38.13 -5.88 -9.62
N GLU A 203 -38.83 -4.81 -10.00
CA GLU A 203 -38.20 -3.58 -10.52
C GLU A 203 -37.24 -2.95 -9.50
N ALA A 204 -37.59 -2.95 -8.21
CA ALA A 204 -36.72 -2.44 -7.16
C ALA A 204 -35.52 -3.37 -6.91
N ARG A 205 -35.70 -4.70 -7.02
CA ARG A 205 -34.59 -5.67 -6.97
C ARG A 205 -33.61 -5.43 -8.12
N GLU A 206 -34.11 -5.31 -9.36
CA GLU A 206 -33.29 -5.04 -10.54
C GLU A 206 -32.55 -3.71 -10.43
N SER A 207 -33.21 -2.66 -9.94
CA SER A 207 -32.57 -1.37 -9.69
C SER A 207 -31.42 -1.46 -8.67
N ILE A 208 -31.58 -2.20 -7.57
CA ILE A 208 -30.52 -2.37 -6.57
C ILE A 208 -29.35 -3.17 -7.14
N VAL A 209 -29.62 -4.24 -7.88
CA VAL A 209 -28.58 -5.06 -8.53
C VAL A 209 -27.77 -4.20 -9.51
N ASN A 210 -28.43 -3.37 -10.32
CA ASN A 210 -27.77 -2.45 -11.25
C ASN A 210 -26.95 -1.37 -10.54
N ASP A 211 -27.49 -0.77 -9.48
CA ASP A 211 -26.77 0.22 -8.65
C ASP A 211 -25.51 -0.42 -8.01
N TYR A 212 -25.64 -1.62 -7.45
CA TYR A 212 -24.54 -2.36 -6.84
C TYR A 212 -23.49 -2.77 -7.86
N ALA A 213 -23.90 -3.26 -9.03
CA ALA A 213 -22.99 -3.61 -10.10
C ALA A 213 -22.20 -2.40 -10.60
N ALA A 214 -22.85 -1.25 -10.79
CA ALA A 214 -22.18 -0.01 -11.16
C ALA A 214 -21.13 0.42 -10.11
N ARG A 215 -21.44 0.22 -8.82
CA ARG A 215 -20.49 0.48 -7.72
C ARG A 215 -19.30 -0.47 -7.75
N CYS A 216 -19.54 -1.76 -7.98
CA CYS A 216 -18.49 -2.77 -8.16
C CYS A 216 -17.58 -2.42 -9.34
N CYS A 217 -18.14 -2.01 -10.49
CA CYS A 217 -17.37 -1.52 -11.65
C CYS A 217 -16.44 -0.38 -11.26
N GLY A 218 -16.98 0.63 -10.56
CA GLY A 218 -16.22 1.81 -10.15
C GLY A 218 -15.06 1.45 -9.22
N ILE A 219 -15.30 0.59 -8.22
CA ILE A 219 -14.28 0.10 -7.29
C ILE A 219 -13.17 -0.65 -8.04
N ILE A 220 -13.53 -1.56 -8.95
CA ILE A 220 -12.55 -2.32 -9.75
C ILE A 220 -11.74 -1.41 -10.66
N GLN A 221 -12.36 -0.41 -11.30
CA GLN A 221 -11.67 0.56 -12.15
C GLN A 221 -10.66 1.40 -11.37
N GLU A 222 -11.02 1.87 -10.16
CA GLU A 222 -10.08 2.58 -9.30
C GLU A 222 -8.96 1.65 -8.81
N ALA A 223 -9.27 0.42 -8.38
CA ALA A 223 -8.27 -0.57 -8.01
C ALA A 223 -7.27 -0.83 -9.14
N MET A 224 -7.74 -0.93 -10.39
CA MET A 224 -6.90 -1.16 -11.56
C MET A 224 -5.98 0.03 -11.91
N LYS A 225 -6.35 1.26 -11.53
CA LYS A 225 -5.49 2.44 -11.69
C LYS A 225 -4.33 2.44 -10.69
N TRP A 226 -4.60 2.02 -9.45
CA TRP A 226 -3.62 2.02 -8.38
C TRP A 226 -2.71 0.78 -8.39
N ALA A 227 -3.28 -0.41 -8.53
CA ALA A 227 -2.59 -1.69 -8.41
C ALA A 227 -3.04 -2.71 -9.47
N PRO A 228 -2.79 -2.45 -10.78
CA PRO A 228 -3.34 -3.25 -11.88
C PRO A 228 -3.01 -4.74 -11.80
N ASN A 229 -1.76 -5.09 -11.48
CA ASN A 229 -1.34 -6.49 -11.46
C ASN A 229 -1.87 -7.26 -10.25
N ALA A 230 -1.91 -6.62 -9.08
CA ALA A 230 -2.50 -7.22 -7.88
C ALA A 230 -4.00 -7.45 -8.06
N THR A 231 -4.75 -6.42 -8.44
CA THR A 231 -6.19 -6.51 -8.72
C THR A 231 -6.48 -7.57 -9.78
N ARG A 232 -5.70 -7.58 -10.87
CA ARG A 232 -5.84 -8.62 -11.91
C ARG A 232 -5.61 -10.01 -11.34
N SER A 233 -4.57 -10.22 -10.54
CA SER A 233 -4.25 -11.53 -9.95
C SER A 233 -5.37 -12.03 -9.04
N HIS A 234 -5.93 -11.16 -8.18
CA HIS A 234 -7.05 -11.52 -7.31
C HIS A 234 -8.31 -11.87 -8.09
N LEU A 235 -8.64 -11.10 -9.14
CA LEU A 235 -9.79 -11.40 -10.01
C LEU A 235 -9.61 -12.71 -10.78
N GLN A 236 -8.38 -13.04 -11.19
CA GLN A 236 -8.08 -14.31 -11.86
C GLN A 236 -8.28 -15.51 -10.93
N ASP A 237 -7.87 -15.38 -9.67
CA ASP A 237 -8.09 -16.45 -8.69
C ASP A 237 -9.56 -16.62 -8.34
N TYR A 238 -10.30 -15.53 -8.14
CA TYR A 238 -11.74 -15.58 -7.96
C TYR A 238 -12.45 -16.31 -9.11
N LEU A 239 -12.09 -16.01 -10.37
CA LEU A 239 -12.65 -16.70 -11.53
C LEU A 239 -12.31 -18.19 -11.55
N ASN A 240 -11.08 -18.58 -11.16
CA ASN A 240 -10.71 -19.98 -11.06
C ASN A 240 -11.49 -20.71 -9.96
N GLU A 241 -11.72 -20.08 -8.81
CA GLU A 241 -12.55 -20.64 -7.73
C GLU A 241 -14.00 -20.86 -8.19
N MET A 242 -14.60 -19.88 -8.88
CA MET A 242 -15.95 -20.02 -9.45
C MET A 242 -16.04 -21.15 -10.49
N VAL A 243 -15.02 -21.30 -11.34
CA VAL A 243 -14.99 -22.39 -12.33
C VAL A 243 -14.84 -23.75 -11.64
N ASN A 244 -13.99 -23.84 -10.62
CA ASN A 244 -13.76 -25.07 -9.88
C ASN A 244 -14.96 -25.48 -9.01
N SER A 245 -15.71 -24.52 -8.48
CA SER A 245 -16.90 -24.79 -7.64
C SER A 245 -18.12 -25.27 -8.43
N GLY A 246 -18.06 -25.26 -9.77
CA GLY A 246 -19.19 -25.66 -10.62
C GLY A 246 -20.35 -24.65 -10.61
N GLN A 247 -20.20 -23.49 -9.97
CA GLN A 247 -21.21 -22.41 -9.98
C GLN A 247 -21.21 -21.61 -11.29
N TRP A 248 -20.34 -21.97 -12.23
CA TRP A 248 -20.21 -21.35 -13.55
C TRP A 248 -21.22 -21.93 -14.57
N ASP A 249 -22.51 -21.83 -14.31
CA ASP A 249 -23.49 -22.30 -15.31
C ASP A 249 -23.48 -21.40 -16.56
N THR A 250 -23.18 -22.01 -17.71
CA THR A 250 -23.10 -21.33 -19.02
C THR A 250 -24.48 -20.86 -19.51
N GLU A 251 -25.57 -21.41 -18.97
CA GLU A 251 -26.95 -21.07 -19.36
C GLU A 251 -27.46 -19.76 -18.74
N THR A 252 -26.86 -19.29 -17.64
CA THR A 252 -27.24 -18.04 -16.94
C THR A 252 -26.80 -16.77 -17.70
N PHE A 253 -26.08 -16.92 -18.81
CA PHE A 253 -25.46 -15.83 -19.59
C PHE A 253 -26.26 -15.36 -20.82
N SER A 254 -27.42 -15.95 -21.11
CA SER A 254 -28.21 -15.54 -22.28
C SER A 254 -29.16 -14.38 -21.97
N ASN A 255 -28.70 -13.17 -22.35
CA ASN A 255 -29.50 -12.04 -22.84
C ASN A 255 -30.16 -11.02 -21.89
N LYS A 256 -30.06 -11.08 -20.56
CA LYS A 256 -30.60 -9.98 -19.71
C LYS A 256 -29.87 -9.60 -18.42
N ARG A 257 -28.68 -10.14 -18.09
CA ARG A 257 -28.04 -9.89 -16.79
C ARG A 257 -26.70 -9.18 -16.89
N VAL A 258 -26.40 -8.39 -15.85
CA VAL A 258 -25.15 -7.65 -15.69
C VAL A 258 -24.00 -8.65 -15.73
N ASN A 259 -23.39 -8.73 -16.91
CA ASN A 259 -22.37 -9.70 -17.22
C ASN A 259 -21.14 -9.36 -16.38
N ILE A 260 -20.93 -10.10 -15.29
CA ILE A 260 -19.79 -9.90 -14.36
C ILE A 260 -18.47 -10.06 -15.12
N GLN A 261 -18.42 -10.96 -16.11
CA GLN A 261 -17.28 -11.07 -17.01
C GLN A 261 -17.13 -9.83 -17.88
N SER A 262 -18.18 -9.27 -18.49
CA SER A 262 -18.04 -8.01 -19.24
C SER A 262 -17.72 -6.84 -18.32
N THR A 263 -18.17 -6.85 -17.08
CA THR A 263 -17.88 -5.81 -16.08
C THR A 263 -16.41 -5.85 -15.67
N VAL A 264 -15.89 -7.02 -15.33
CA VAL A 264 -14.49 -7.26 -14.98
C VAL A 264 -13.58 -7.11 -16.21
N LEU A 265 -13.96 -7.66 -17.35
CA LEU A 265 -13.21 -7.54 -18.60
C LEU A 265 -13.22 -6.08 -19.08
N ASN A 266 -14.38 -5.41 -19.20
CA ASN A 266 -14.45 -4.00 -19.63
C ASN A 266 -13.71 -3.05 -18.67
N SER A 267 -13.69 -3.33 -17.36
CA SER A 267 -12.89 -2.55 -16.40
C SER A 267 -11.38 -2.83 -16.49
N THR A 268 -10.96 -4.03 -16.90
CA THR A 268 -9.55 -4.34 -17.23
C THR A 268 -9.11 -3.85 -18.62
N LEU A 269 -10.04 -3.37 -19.45
CA LEU A 269 -9.84 -3.06 -20.87
C LEU A 269 -9.53 -1.58 -21.16
N ASP A 270 -9.59 -0.67 -20.18
CA ASP A 270 -9.44 0.76 -20.46
C ASP A 270 -7.97 1.21 -20.68
N LYS A 271 -7.67 1.53 -21.94
CA LYS A 271 -6.67 2.49 -22.47
C LYS A 271 -5.28 2.55 -21.80
N GLN A 272 -4.58 1.44 -21.70
CA GLN A 272 -3.11 1.47 -21.80
C GLN A 272 -2.68 1.06 -23.21
N ARG A 273 -1.69 1.77 -23.76
CA ARG A 273 -1.25 1.72 -25.17
C ARG A 273 -1.11 0.26 -25.66
N GLY A 274 -2.00 -0.14 -26.56
CA GLY A 274 -1.95 -1.43 -27.28
C GLY A 274 -3.08 -2.39 -26.88
N GLY A 275 -3.95 -2.74 -27.83
CA GLY A 275 -5.14 -3.58 -27.66
C GLY A 275 -4.88 -5.07 -27.35
N GLN A 276 -3.94 -5.41 -26.47
CA GLN A 276 -3.55 -6.80 -26.15
C GLN A 276 -3.92 -7.26 -24.72
N SER A 277 -4.58 -6.44 -23.89
CA SER A 277 -4.84 -6.76 -22.46
C SER A 277 -5.82 -7.93 -22.24
N ALA A 278 -6.93 -7.99 -22.99
CA ALA A 278 -7.94 -9.05 -22.86
C ALA A 278 -7.42 -10.47 -23.14
N PRO A 279 -6.73 -10.75 -24.26
CA PRO A 279 -6.23 -12.10 -24.53
C PRO A 279 -5.17 -12.53 -23.51
N LEU A 280 -4.38 -11.60 -22.95
CA LEU A 280 -3.41 -11.90 -21.90
C LEU A 280 -4.10 -12.30 -20.58
N PHE A 281 -5.17 -11.60 -20.19
CA PHE A 281 -5.97 -11.93 -19.00
C PHE A 281 -6.57 -13.33 -19.08
N VAL A 282 -7.28 -13.63 -20.17
CA VAL A 282 -7.91 -14.94 -20.37
C VAL A 282 -6.86 -16.05 -20.45
N CYS A 283 -5.74 -15.81 -21.14
CA CYS A 283 -4.63 -16.75 -21.21
C CYS A 283 -4.06 -17.08 -19.83
N SER A 284 -3.86 -16.10 -18.94
CA SER A 284 -3.40 -16.36 -17.57
C SER A 284 -4.40 -17.15 -16.72
N VAL A 285 -5.72 -16.88 -16.84
CA VAL A 285 -6.74 -17.68 -16.14
C VAL A 285 -6.70 -19.12 -16.63
N SER A 286 -6.70 -19.34 -17.95
CA SER A 286 -6.61 -20.68 -18.54
C SER A 286 -5.34 -21.42 -18.15
N LYS A 287 -4.21 -20.71 -17.99
CA LYS A 287 -2.95 -21.31 -17.50
C LYS A 287 -3.09 -21.76 -16.05
N ARG A 288 -3.58 -20.91 -15.15
CA ARG A 288 -3.80 -21.26 -13.73
C ARG A 288 -4.73 -22.48 -13.63
N ALA A 289 -5.87 -22.46 -14.34
CA ALA A 289 -6.80 -23.59 -14.38
C ALA A 289 -6.16 -24.88 -14.92
N LYS A 290 -5.37 -24.80 -16.01
CA LYS A 290 -4.65 -25.96 -16.58
C LYS A 290 -3.72 -26.60 -15.55
N PHE A 291 -2.84 -25.81 -14.92
CA PHE A 291 -1.84 -26.36 -14.01
C PHE A 291 -2.43 -26.76 -12.66
N ALA A 292 -3.42 -26.03 -12.15
CA ALA A 292 -4.20 -26.44 -10.99
C ALA A 292 -4.90 -27.78 -11.25
N GLY A 293 -5.54 -27.95 -12.42
CA GLY A 293 -6.17 -29.21 -12.82
C GLY A 293 -5.19 -30.37 -12.99
N GLN A 294 -3.99 -30.11 -13.54
CA GLN A 294 -2.92 -31.13 -13.63
C GLN A 294 -2.49 -31.61 -12.25
N VAL A 295 -2.23 -30.69 -11.32
CA VAL A 295 -1.82 -31.05 -9.96
C VAL A 295 -2.96 -31.70 -9.18
N ALA A 296 -4.20 -31.24 -9.32
CA ALA A 296 -5.36 -31.90 -8.75
C ALA A 296 -5.46 -33.36 -9.22
N GLY A 297 -5.22 -33.62 -10.52
CA GLY A 297 -5.15 -34.98 -11.06
C GLY A 297 -3.96 -35.80 -10.52
N MET A 298 -2.82 -35.17 -10.26
CA MET A 298 -1.67 -35.83 -9.63
C MET A 298 -1.94 -36.20 -8.17
N LEU A 299 -2.60 -35.31 -7.41
CA LEU A 299 -2.98 -35.51 -6.01
C LEU A 299 -4.09 -36.56 -5.84
N GLN A 300 -4.99 -36.70 -6.83
CA GLN A 300 -5.96 -37.80 -6.89
C GLN A 300 -5.34 -39.14 -7.30
N GLY A 301 -4.08 -39.13 -7.75
CA GLY A 301 -3.34 -40.33 -8.11
C GLY A 301 -2.90 -41.16 -6.90
N PRO A 302 -2.28 -42.33 -7.14
CA PRO A 302 -1.84 -43.23 -6.07
C PRO A 302 -0.53 -42.80 -5.39
N LEU A 303 0.00 -41.62 -5.71
CA LEU A 303 1.30 -41.14 -5.23
C LEU A 303 1.13 -40.21 -4.04
N ASP A 304 1.95 -40.39 -3.02
CA ASP A 304 1.99 -39.49 -1.87
C ASP A 304 2.47 -38.09 -2.28
N GLU A 305 1.96 -37.08 -1.57
CA GLU A 305 2.26 -35.67 -1.81
C GLU A 305 3.78 -35.37 -1.72
N GLU A 306 4.50 -36.01 -0.80
CA GLU A 306 5.95 -35.85 -0.65
C GLU A 306 6.72 -36.35 -1.88
N ILE A 307 6.28 -37.47 -2.48
CA ILE A 307 6.90 -38.04 -3.68
C ILE A 307 6.66 -37.11 -4.87
N ILE A 308 5.44 -36.58 -4.98
CA ILE A 308 5.09 -35.60 -6.01
C ILE A 308 5.95 -34.35 -5.86
N THR A 309 6.08 -33.83 -4.63
CA THR A 309 6.92 -32.66 -4.33
C THR A 309 8.36 -32.89 -4.76
N ASN A 310 8.99 -33.99 -4.34
CA ASN A 310 10.39 -34.27 -4.68
C ASN A 310 10.57 -34.42 -6.18
N LYS A 311 9.65 -35.08 -6.89
CA LYS A 311 9.69 -35.21 -8.34
C LYS A 311 9.58 -33.86 -9.06
N LEU A 312 8.74 -32.95 -8.57
CA LEU A 312 8.63 -31.60 -9.13
C LEU A 312 9.91 -30.79 -8.90
N ILE A 313 10.52 -30.90 -7.72
CA ILE A 313 11.80 -30.26 -7.42
C ILE A 313 12.89 -30.78 -8.38
N GLU A 314 13.02 -32.11 -8.53
CA GLU A 314 13.97 -32.73 -9.45
C GLU A 314 13.74 -32.29 -10.91
N ASN A 315 12.47 -32.13 -11.34
CA ASN A 315 12.15 -31.65 -12.67
C ASN A 315 12.61 -30.20 -12.89
N ILE A 316 12.46 -29.33 -11.88
CA ILE A 316 12.92 -27.94 -11.94
C ILE A 316 14.44 -27.90 -12.01
N GLU A 317 15.12 -28.63 -11.12
CA GLU A 317 16.59 -28.73 -11.11
C GLU A 317 17.13 -29.24 -12.44
N LYS A 318 16.51 -30.29 -12.99
CA LYS A 318 16.87 -30.84 -14.31
C LYS A 318 16.65 -29.81 -15.43
N ALA A 319 15.54 -29.08 -15.41
CA ALA A 319 15.28 -28.03 -16.41
C ALA A 319 16.30 -26.88 -16.32
N CYS A 320 16.74 -26.51 -15.11
CA CYS A 320 17.81 -25.54 -14.90
C CYS A 320 19.16 -26.06 -15.43
N LEU A 321 19.51 -27.33 -15.16
CA LEU A 321 20.72 -27.97 -15.67
C LEU A 321 20.76 -28.05 -17.21
N GLU A 322 19.64 -28.42 -17.83
CA GLU A 322 19.48 -28.51 -19.28
C GLU A 322 19.31 -27.14 -19.96
N ARG A 323 19.18 -26.05 -19.16
CA ARG A 323 18.88 -24.69 -19.62
C ARG A 323 17.65 -24.59 -20.52
N ASN A 324 16.63 -25.41 -20.23
CA ASN A 324 15.41 -25.48 -21.02
C ASN A 324 14.29 -24.63 -20.41
N ASN A 325 14.06 -23.44 -20.97
CA ASN A 325 13.03 -22.51 -20.47
C ASN A 325 11.61 -23.09 -20.52
N ILE A 326 11.29 -23.96 -21.48
CA ILE A 326 9.93 -24.52 -21.63
C ILE A 326 9.66 -25.56 -20.55
N ALA A 327 10.61 -26.47 -20.34
CA ALA A 327 10.51 -27.45 -19.25
C ALA A 327 10.50 -26.77 -17.88
N PHE A 328 11.32 -25.72 -17.72
CA PHE A 328 11.32 -24.89 -16.53
C PHE A 328 9.97 -24.21 -16.29
N HIS A 329 9.38 -23.63 -17.33
CA HIS A 329 8.07 -23.00 -17.27
C HIS A 329 7.03 -23.99 -16.74
N ASP A 330 6.86 -25.14 -17.38
CA ASP A 330 5.83 -26.10 -16.98
C ASP A 330 6.07 -26.67 -15.58
N ALA A 331 7.32 -26.97 -15.20
CA ALA A 331 7.65 -27.50 -13.88
C ALA A 331 7.41 -26.47 -12.76
N LEU A 332 7.76 -25.20 -12.98
CA LEU A 332 7.54 -24.12 -12.00
C LEU A 332 6.05 -23.83 -11.80
N TRP A 333 5.27 -23.84 -12.87
CA TRP A 333 3.80 -23.70 -12.79
C TRP A 333 3.15 -24.87 -12.04
N GLN A 334 3.62 -26.10 -12.24
CA GLN A 334 3.17 -27.27 -11.48
C GLN A 334 3.55 -27.17 -9.99
N ALA A 335 4.77 -26.73 -9.67
CA ALA A 335 5.20 -26.52 -8.29
C ALA A 335 4.37 -25.44 -7.59
N THR A 336 4.06 -24.34 -8.29
CA THR A 336 3.21 -23.27 -7.76
C THR A 336 1.78 -23.75 -7.55
N ALA A 337 1.23 -24.51 -8.50
CA ALA A 337 -0.09 -25.13 -8.36
C ALA A 337 -0.18 -26.04 -7.12
N LEU A 338 0.85 -26.86 -6.88
CA LEU A 338 0.93 -27.71 -5.69
C LEU A 338 0.96 -26.88 -4.40
N LEU A 339 1.76 -25.82 -4.34
CA LEU A 339 1.76 -24.90 -3.19
C LEU A 339 0.39 -24.27 -2.94
N THR A 340 -0.37 -23.97 -3.99
CA THR A 340 -1.72 -23.39 -3.85
C THR A 340 -2.77 -24.40 -3.40
N SER A 341 -2.64 -25.68 -3.78
CA SER A 341 -3.62 -26.72 -3.44
C SER A 341 -3.37 -27.40 -2.10
N THR A 342 -2.12 -27.45 -1.61
CA THR A 342 -1.79 -28.10 -0.33
C THR A 342 -2.13 -27.22 0.87
N GLU A 343 -2.78 -27.81 1.88
CA GLU A 343 -2.93 -27.22 3.21
C GLU A 343 -1.64 -27.42 4.04
N GLY A 344 -0.68 -26.50 3.91
CA GLY A 344 0.59 -26.57 4.64
C GLY A 344 1.67 -25.66 4.06
N MET A 345 2.86 -25.66 4.69
CA MET A 345 4.03 -24.93 4.21
C MET A 345 5.17 -25.91 3.89
N ASN A 346 5.29 -26.30 2.62
CA ASN A 346 6.46 -27.03 2.16
C ASN A 346 7.60 -26.04 1.87
N ARG A 347 8.48 -25.83 2.86
CA ARG A 347 9.59 -24.85 2.75
C ARG A 347 10.53 -25.16 1.59
N LYS A 348 10.78 -26.45 1.28
CA LYS A 348 11.67 -26.84 0.18
C LYS A 348 11.09 -26.41 -1.17
N LEU A 349 9.80 -26.69 -1.38
CA LEU A 349 9.12 -26.32 -2.62
C LEU A 349 9.01 -24.79 -2.75
N LEU A 350 8.70 -24.10 -1.66
CA LEU A 350 8.66 -22.63 -1.63
C LEU A 350 10.02 -22.01 -1.97
N HIS A 351 11.10 -22.55 -1.41
CA HIS A 351 12.47 -22.14 -1.71
C HIS A 351 12.78 -22.29 -3.21
N VAL A 352 12.51 -23.47 -3.79
CA VAL A 352 12.74 -23.72 -5.22
C VAL A 352 11.93 -22.75 -6.11
N VAL A 353 10.67 -22.48 -5.75
CA VAL A 353 9.83 -21.50 -6.47
C VAL A 353 10.38 -20.08 -6.37
N ALA A 354 11.01 -19.71 -5.25
CA ALA A 354 11.61 -18.39 -5.05
C ALA A 354 13.04 -18.26 -5.60
N TRP A 355 13.77 -19.37 -5.82
CA TRP A 355 15.21 -19.36 -6.16
C TRP A 355 15.55 -19.83 -7.56
N SER A 356 14.77 -20.73 -8.14
CA SER A 356 15.16 -21.47 -9.35
C SER A 356 15.45 -20.57 -10.57
N GLN A 357 14.81 -19.40 -10.69
CA GLN A 357 15.10 -18.42 -11.74
C GLN A 357 16.48 -17.76 -11.63
N VAL A 358 17.10 -17.78 -10.44
CA VAL A 358 18.46 -17.29 -10.23
C VAL A 358 19.50 -18.25 -10.79
N GLU A 359 19.20 -19.55 -10.79
CA GLU A 359 20.09 -20.58 -11.36
C GLU A 359 20.08 -20.57 -12.89
N LEU A 360 18.89 -20.46 -13.49
CA LEU A 360 18.74 -20.40 -14.94
C LEU A 360 19.10 -19.01 -15.51
N PHE A 361 18.78 -17.94 -14.76
CA PHE A 361 19.08 -16.53 -15.04
C PHE A 361 18.81 -16.10 -16.50
N THR A 362 17.63 -16.42 -17.04
CA THR A 362 17.15 -15.96 -18.35
C THR A 362 15.96 -15.01 -18.22
N ALA A 363 15.66 -14.24 -19.27
CA ALA A 363 14.50 -13.34 -19.27
C ALA A 363 13.17 -14.12 -19.19
N GLU A 364 13.07 -15.25 -19.89
CA GLU A 364 11.87 -16.12 -19.89
C GLU A 364 11.64 -16.79 -18.54
N ALA A 365 12.72 -17.26 -17.89
CA ALA A 365 12.64 -17.84 -16.55
C ALA A 365 12.15 -16.82 -15.52
N MET A 366 12.69 -15.60 -15.56
CA MET A 366 12.26 -14.52 -14.66
C MET A 366 10.80 -14.13 -14.89
N TYR A 367 10.35 -14.04 -16.16
CA TYR A 367 8.96 -13.74 -16.47
C TYR A 367 8.01 -14.81 -15.92
N THR A 368 8.37 -16.08 -16.09
CA THR A 368 7.63 -17.22 -15.52
C THR A 368 7.57 -17.13 -13.99
N ALA A 369 8.71 -16.84 -13.34
CA ALA A 369 8.79 -16.72 -11.89
C ALA A 369 7.89 -15.60 -11.35
N VAL A 370 7.92 -14.40 -11.97
CA VAL A 370 7.03 -13.30 -11.57
C VAL A 370 5.56 -13.69 -11.69
N GLN A 371 5.15 -14.37 -12.76
CA GLN A 371 3.77 -14.82 -12.93
C GLN A 371 3.36 -15.85 -11.86
N CYS A 372 4.27 -16.78 -11.53
CA CYS A 372 4.05 -17.77 -10.47
C CYS A 372 3.98 -17.11 -9.08
N TRP A 373 4.85 -16.14 -8.79
CA TRP A 373 4.81 -15.40 -7.52
C TRP A 373 3.54 -14.58 -7.38
N GLN A 374 3.11 -13.88 -8.44
CA GLN A 374 1.85 -13.15 -8.44
C GLN A 374 0.67 -14.08 -8.13
N TRP A 375 0.65 -15.27 -8.73
CA TRP A 375 -0.37 -16.28 -8.45
C TRP A 375 -0.30 -16.81 -7.01
N LEU A 376 0.89 -17.12 -6.51
CA LEU A 376 1.09 -17.61 -5.14
C LEU A 376 0.60 -16.60 -4.10
N ILE A 377 0.96 -15.32 -4.27
CA ILE A 377 0.59 -14.23 -3.35
C ILE A 377 -0.93 -14.01 -3.35
N SER A 378 -1.59 -14.09 -4.51
CA SER A 378 -3.03 -13.87 -4.58
C SER A 378 -3.85 -15.08 -4.10
N ALA A 379 -3.38 -16.31 -4.33
CA ALA A 379 -4.09 -17.52 -3.90
C ALA A 379 -3.82 -17.88 -2.43
N ARG A 380 -2.61 -17.61 -1.92
CA ARG A 380 -2.23 -17.92 -0.52
C ARG A 380 -1.50 -16.75 0.16
N PRO A 381 -2.24 -15.73 0.63
CA PRO A 381 -1.66 -14.58 1.34
C PRO A 381 -0.84 -14.97 2.58
N CYS A 382 -1.17 -16.08 3.24
CA CYS A 382 -0.44 -16.59 4.40
C CYS A 382 1.03 -16.94 4.12
N LEU A 383 1.39 -17.27 2.87
CA LEU A 383 2.76 -17.58 2.48
C LEU A 383 3.57 -16.36 2.04
N GLU A 384 2.93 -15.20 1.89
CA GLU A 384 3.53 -14.03 1.25
C GLU A 384 4.78 -13.52 2.00
N LEU A 385 4.74 -13.44 3.34
CA LEU A 385 5.88 -12.96 4.12
C LEU A 385 7.08 -13.90 4.04
N VAL A 386 6.84 -15.22 4.12
CA VAL A 386 7.90 -16.24 4.05
C VAL A 386 8.47 -16.34 2.63
N TRP A 387 7.62 -16.24 1.62
CA TRP A 387 8.05 -16.14 0.23
C TRP A 387 8.91 -14.88 0.01
N LEU A 388 8.50 -13.72 0.55
CA LEU A 388 9.24 -12.48 0.40
C LEU A 388 10.62 -12.57 1.05
N GLU A 389 10.73 -13.23 2.20
CA GLU A 389 12.03 -13.52 2.85
C GLU A 389 12.95 -14.31 1.91
N GLU A 390 12.46 -15.44 1.36
CA GLU A 390 13.22 -16.26 0.42
C GLU A 390 13.59 -15.48 -0.85
N MET A 391 12.66 -14.70 -1.42
CA MET A 391 12.91 -13.85 -2.58
C MET A 391 14.00 -12.82 -2.28
N VAL A 392 14.00 -12.21 -1.09
CA VAL A 392 15.02 -11.23 -0.69
C VAL A 392 16.39 -11.89 -0.60
N THR A 393 16.46 -13.12 -0.08
CA THR A 393 17.71 -13.89 -0.05
C THR A 393 18.21 -14.26 -1.46
N ALA A 394 17.31 -14.66 -2.37
CA ALA A 394 17.64 -14.93 -3.76
C ALA A 394 18.18 -13.67 -4.47
N TRP A 395 17.58 -12.49 -4.20
CA TRP A 395 18.10 -11.22 -4.69
C TRP A 395 19.51 -10.92 -4.16
N GLN A 396 19.75 -11.10 -2.86
CA GLN A 396 21.09 -10.90 -2.27
C GLN A 396 22.13 -11.83 -2.90
N TYR A 397 21.76 -13.08 -3.19
CA TYR A 397 22.66 -13.97 -3.89
C TYR A 397 23.07 -13.44 -5.28
N THR A 398 22.15 -12.84 -6.04
CA THR A 398 22.51 -12.19 -7.33
C THR A 398 23.48 -11.02 -7.15
N PHE A 399 23.38 -10.30 -6.03
CA PHE A 399 24.30 -9.23 -5.66
C PHE A 399 25.68 -9.78 -5.29
N ASP A 400 25.74 -10.79 -4.44
CA ASP A 400 26.98 -11.40 -3.97
C ASP A 400 27.75 -12.11 -5.09
N LYS A 401 27.03 -12.80 -5.99
CA LYS A 401 27.61 -13.44 -7.18
C LYS A 401 27.90 -12.49 -8.33
N ARG A 402 27.57 -11.20 -8.20
CA ARG A 402 27.77 -10.17 -9.23
C ARG A 402 27.13 -10.56 -10.57
N LEU A 403 25.85 -10.91 -10.54
CA LEU A 403 25.06 -11.24 -11.73
C LEU A 403 24.40 -9.99 -12.33
N GLY A 404 24.23 -9.97 -13.66
CA GLY A 404 23.44 -8.98 -14.39
C GLY A 404 23.73 -7.52 -14.02
N LEU A 405 22.79 -6.86 -13.33
CA LEU A 405 22.93 -5.47 -12.88
C LEU A 405 24.14 -5.24 -11.97
N PHE A 406 24.55 -6.26 -11.21
CA PHE A 406 25.66 -6.22 -10.26
C PHE A 406 26.98 -6.77 -10.84
N SER A 407 26.98 -7.09 -12.14
CA SER A 407 28.17 -7.58 -12.85
C SER A 407 29.32 -6.60 -12.81
N MET A 408 30.53 -7.15 -12.83
CA MET A 408 31.73 -6.36 -13.04
C MET A 408 31.74 -5.78 -14.44
N GLU A 409 32.21 -4.54 -14.54
CA GLU A 409 32.44 -3.91 -15.82
C GLU A 409 33.67 -4.52 -16.48
N HIS A 410 33.52 -4.97 -17.73
CA HIS A 410 34.63 -5.47 -18.53
C HIS A 410 35.30 -4.30 -19.24
N GLU A 411 36.63 -4.26 -19.22
CA GLU A 411 37.39 -3.26 -19.98
C GLU A 411 37.24 -3.55 -21.48
N GLU A 412 36.55 -2.66 -22.19
CA GLU A 412 36.44 -2.72 -23.65
C GLU A 412 37.76 -2.27 -24.29
N VAL A 413 38.16 -2.95 -25.35
CA VAL A 413 39.38 -2.59 -26.09
C VAL A 413 39.16 -1.24 -26.74
N SER A 414 40.06 -0.29 -26.48
CA SER A 414 39.97 1.04 -27.10
C SER A 414 40.11 0.89 -28.63
N PRO A 415 39.21 1.51 -29.42
CA PRO A 415 39.34 1.50 -30.88
C PRO A 415 40.63 2.20 -31.36
N LEU A 416 41.25 3.02 -30.50
CA LEU A 416 42.51 3.70 -30.77
C LEU A 416 43.74 2.82 -30.53
N ALA A 417 43.58 1.67 -29.87
CA ALA A 417 44.65 0.73 -29.52
C ALA A 417 44.24 -0.73 -29.81
N ALA A 418 43.65 -0.95 -30.99
CA ALA A 418 43.25 -2.27 -31.45
C ALA A 418 44.48 -3.16 -31.69
N TYR A 419 44.39 -4.43 -31.32
CA TYR A 419 45.42 -5.45 -31.52
C TYR A 419 44.87 -6.63 -32.32
N GLU A 420 45.75 -7.42 -32.95
CA GLU A 420 45.32 -8.54 -33.79
C GLU A 420 44.58 -9.60 -32.95
N GLY A 421 43.34 -9.90 -33.34
CA GLY A 421 42.43 -10.78 -32.59
C GLY A 421 41.50 -10.08 -31.58
N CYS A 422 41.55 -8.74 -31.45
CA CYS A 422 40.57 -8.01 -30.65
C CYS A 422 39.20 -7.93 -31.35
N VAL A 423 38.11 -8.14 -30.61
CA VAL A 423 36.74 -7.93 -31.10
C VAL A 423 36.28 -6.56 -30.64
N LEU A 424 36.11 -5.62 -31.58
CA LEU A 424 35.62 -4.26 -31.32
C LEU A 424 34.08 -4.23 -31.35
N GLU A 425 33.45 -5.08 -30.55
CA GLU A 425 32.00 -5.11 -30.39
C GLU A 425 31.61 -4.58 -29.01
N PRO A 426 30.46 -3.89 -28.90
CA PRO A 426 29.97 -3.44 -27.60
C PRO A 426 29.66 -4.65 -26.71
N ASN A 427 30.05 -4.58 -25.43
CA ASN A 427 29.79 -5.66 -24.48
C ASN A 427 28.83 -5.21 -23.36
N PRO A 428 27.52 -5.09 -23.64
CA PRO A 428 26.55 -4.66 -22.65
C PRO A 428 26.30 -5.76 -21.60
N PRO A 429 26.09 -5.39 -20.32
CA PRO A 429 25.72 -6.36 -19.29
C PRO A 429 24.32 -6.94 -19.52
N PHE A 430 24.15 -8.22 -19.20
CA PHE A 430 22.86 -8.89 -19.30
C PHE A 430 21.94 -8.55 -18.11
N VAL A 431 21.18 -7.47 -18.23
CA VAL A 431 20.37 -6.91 -17.13
C VAL A 431 18.88 -7.25 -17.18
N LYS A 432 18.40 -7.91 -18.26
CA LYS A 432 16.96 -8.11 -18.48
C LYS A 432 16.24 -8.87 -17.36
N PRO A 433 16.81 -9.93 -16.74
CA PRO A 433 16.18 -10.58 -15.59
C PRO A 433 16.01 -9.64 -14.40
N HIS A 434 17.05 -8.88 -14.03
CA HIS A 434 16.95 -7.87 -12.96
C HIS A 434 15.94 -6.79 -13.31
N ASP A 435 15.83 -6.39 -14.57
CA ASP A 435 14.87 -5.38 -15.01
C ASP A 435 13.41 -5.81 -14.74
N ILE A 436 13.06 -7.04 -15.13
CA ILE A 436 11.73 -7.63 -14.88
C ILE A 436 11.49 -7.75 -13.37
N TRP A 437 12.50 -8.21 -12.62
CA TRP A 437 12.41 -8.33 -11.17
C TRP A 437 12.19 -6.96 -10.49
N ILE A 438 12.89 -5.92 -10.91
CA ILE A 438 12.75 -4.57 -10.35
C ILE A 438 11.36 -3.99 -10.64
N GLN A 439 10.78 -4.24 -11.82
CA GLN A 439 9.40 -3.84 -12.12
C GLN A 439 8.42 -4.46 -11.12
N PHE A 440 8.58 -5.76 -10.84
CA PHE A 440 7.78 -6.45 -9.83
C PHE A 440 8.04 -5.93 -8.41
N LEU A 441 9.30 -5.67 -8.03
CA LEU A 441 9.64 -5.05 -6.73
C LEU A 441 9.02 -3.67 -6.57
N TYR A 442 8.99 -2.87 -7.65
CA TYR A 442 8.36 -1.55 -7.64
C TYR A 442 6.87 -1.68 -7.35
N GLU A 443 6.17 -2.62 -7.98
CA GLU A 443 4.75 -2.89 -7.72
C GLU A 443 4.51 -3.36 -6.27
N LEU A 444 5.34 -4.28 -5.77
CA LEU A 444 5.26 -4.72 -4.37
C LEU A 444 5.49 -3.57 -3.39
N VAL A 445 6.40 -2.66 -3.70
CA VAL A 445 6.63 -1.47 -2.87
C VAL A 445 5.42 -0.54 -2.88
N GLU A 446 4.80 -0.29 -4.04
CA GLU A 446 3.63 0.57 -4.11
C GLU A 446 2.42 -0.02 -3.35
N THR A 447 2.23 -1.34 -3.34
CA THR A 447 1.14 -1.98 -2.60
C THR A 447 1.46 -2.13 -1.10
N ALA A 448 2.67 -2.57 -0.74
CA ALA A 448 3.06 -2.85 0.64
C ALA A 448 3.06 -1.60 1.54
N LYS A 449 3.34 -0.41 0.98
CA LYS A 449 3.27 0.88 1.70
C LYS A 449 1.95 1.08 2.43
N TYR A 450 0.86 0.52 1.92
CA TYR A 450 -0.47 0.71 2.47
C TYR A 450 -0.89 -0.41 3.43
N SER A 451 -0.49 -1.65 3.17
CA SER A 451 -1.02 -2.84 3.84
C SER A 451 -0.14 -3.45 4.94
N SER A 452 1.19 -3.41 4.83
CA SER A 452 2.05 -4.14 5.79
C SER A 452 3.38 -3.45 6.05
N ARG A 453 3.66 -3.22 7.34
CA ARG A 453 4.95 -2.68 7.77
C ARG A 453 6.09 -3.69 7.62
N GLU A 454 5.84 -4.96 7.89
CA GLU A 454 6.85 -6.02 7.83
C GLU A 454 7.38 -6.22 6.40
N LYS A 455 6.48 -6.19 5.41
CA LYS A 455 6.87 -6.21 3.98
C LYS A 455 7.77 -5.04 3.63
N VAL A 456 7.40 -3.84 4.09
CA VAL A 456 8.19 -2.62 3.85
C VAL A 456 9.57 -2.75 4.49
N ASP A 457 9.67 -3.24 5.72
CA ASP A 457 10.96 -3.41 6.41
C ASP A 457 11.88 -4.42 5.69
N MET A 458 11.33 -5.53 5.16
CA MET A 458 12.08 -6.47 4.33
C MET A 458 12.57 -5.84 3.02
N LEU A 459 11.71 -5.09 2.32
CA LEU A 459 12.04 -4.40 1.07
C LEU A 459 13.08 -3.28 1.29
N VAL A 460 12.97 -2.54 2.40
CA VAL A 460 13.96 -1.53 2.81
C VAL A 460 15.31 -2.17 3.11
N SER A 461 15.32 -3.33 3.79
CA SER A 461 16.54 -4.11 4.04
C SER A 461 17.20 -4.56 2.73
N LEU A 462 16.40 -5.03 1.75
CA LEU A 462 16.87 -5.36 0.41
C LEU A 462 17.56 -4.16 -0.26
N LEU A 463 16.92 -2.99 -0.23
CA LEU A 463 17.45 -1.76 -0.83
C LEU A 463 18.71 -1.25 -0.14
N HIS A 464 18.77 -1.33 1.20
CA HIS A 464 19.96 -0.95 1.95
C HIS A 464 21.19 -1.78 1.59
N ARG A 465 20.99 -3.08 1.34
CA ARG A 465 22.05 -4.01 0.97
C ARG A 465 22.44 -3.87 -0.50
N SER A 466 21.50 -3.60 -1.40
CA SER A 466 21.77 -3.49 -2.85
C SER A 466 22.42 -2.17 -3.27
N LEU A 467 22.21 -1.08 -2.53
CA LEU A 467 22.71 0.25 -2.88
C LEU A 467 24.00 0.61 -2.11
N PRO A 468 25.19 0.60 -2.75
CA PRO A 468 26.43 1.02 -2.11
C PRO A 468 26.49 2.55 -1.91
N MET A 469 27.29 3.00 -0.94
CA MET A 469 27.58 4.44 -0.73
C MET A 469 28.87 4.91 -1.42
N CYS A 470 29.62 4.00 -2.04
CA CYS A 470 30.89 4.34 -2.69
C CYS A 470 30.61 5.01 -4.04
N VAL A 471 31.23 6.16 -4.29
CA VAL A 471 31.12 6.93 -5.54
C VAL A 471 32.45 6.92 -6.26
N GLY A 472 32.48 6.48 -7.52
CA GLY A 472 33.67 6.56 -8.38
C GLY A 472 34.79 5.57 -8.04
N GLY A 473 34.51 4.57 -7.21
CA GLY A 473 35.47 3.49 -6.92
C GLY A 473 35.74 2.58 -8.13
N LYS A 474 36.92 1.95 -8.18
CA LYS A 474 37.25 0.97 -9.24
C LYS A 474 36.37 -0.29 -9.16
N GLU A 475 35.98 -0.71 -7.96
CA GLU A 475 35.06 -1.83 -7.75
C GLU A 475 33.63 -1.32 -7.57
N ALA A 476 33.00 -0.92 -8.67
CA ALA A 476 31.57 -0.62 -8.66
C ALA A 476 30.78 -1.92 -8.33
N ARG A 477 29.78 -1.81 -7.44
CA ARG A 477 28.84 -2.91 -7.14
C ARG A 477 27.62 -2.91 -8.07
N LEU A 478 27.32 -1.77 -8.69
CA LEU A 478 26.30 -1.61 -9.71
C LEU A 478 27.01 -1.25 -11.01
N ASN A 479 26.68 -1.95 -12.09
CA ASN A 479 27.27 -1.67 -13.39
C ASN A 479 26.92 -0.23 -13.84
N ARG A 480 27.90 0.47 -14.40
CA ARG A 480 27.78 1.86 -14.84
C ARG A 480 27.48 1.99 -16.34
N HIS A 481 27.54 0.88 -17.09
CA HIS A 481 27.21 0.84 -18.51
C HIS A 481 25.79 1.37 -18.79
N ILE A 482 25.61 2.10 -19.90
CA ILE A 482 24.33 2.73 -20.28
C ILE A 482 23.17 1.73 -20.39
N ALA A 483 23.45 0.51 -20.85
CA ALA A 483 22.43 -0.55 -20.91
C ALA A 483 21.87 -0.99 -19.54
N ALA A 484 22.59 -0.71 -18.44
CA ALA A 484 22.14 -0.95 -17.07
C ALA A 484 21.48 0.28 -16.42
N ALA A 485 21.44 1.42 -17.11
CA ALA A 485 20.94 2.68 -16.57
C ALA A 485 19.46 2.56 -16.18
N ALA A 486 18.59 2.06 -17.06
CA ALA A 486 17.16 1.99 -16.74
C ALA A 486 16.83 1.04 -15.57
N PRO A 487 17.34 -0.20 -15.50
CA PRO A 487 17.15 -1.03 -14.31
C PRO A 487 17.66 -0.35 -13.04
N ARG A 488 18.85 0.29 -13.09
CA ARG A 488 19.40 1.05 -11.96
C ARG A 488 18.46 2.17 -11.52
N PHE A 489 18.02 3.03 -12.44
CA PHE A 489 17.14 4.15 -12.11
C PHE A 489 15.73 3.73 -11.70
N ARG A 490 15.22 2.59 -12.17
CA ARG A 490 13.98 1.98 -11.65
C ARG A 490 14.15 1.52 -10.20
N LEU A 491 15.27 0.88 -9.87
CA LEU A 491 15.59 0.49 -8.49
C LEU A 491 15.74 1.71 -7.58
N LEU A 492 16.40 2.76 -8.06
CA LEU A 492 16.51 4.03 -7.32
C LEU A 492 15.14 4.73 -7.17
N SER A 493 14.29 4.68 -8.20
CA SER A 493 12.92 5.19 -8.14
C SER A 493 12.10 4.47 -7.07
N CYS A 494 12.23 3.15 -6.98
CA CYS A 494 11.61 2.31 -5.95
C CYS A 494 12.04 2.75 -4.53
N ALA A 495 13.34 2.94 -4.30
CA ALA A 495 13.84 3.43 -3.03
C ALA A 495 13.37 4.86 -2.72
N LEU A 496 13.34 5.74 -3.72
CA LEU A 496 12.90 7.12 -3.55
C LEU A 496 11.39 7.21 -3.25
N SER A 497 10.57 6.34 -3.87
CA SER A 497 9.12 6.31 -3.60
C SER A 497 8.81 5.87 -2.17
N LEU A 498 9.65 5.03 -1.55
CA LEU A 498 9.59 4.73 -0.10
C LEU A 498 10.03 5.91 0.76
N LEU A 499 11.10 6.61 0.38
CA LEU A 499 11.61 7.79 1.11
C LEU A 499 10.62 8.96 1.12
N GLN A 500 9.89 9.13 0.02
CA GLN A 500 8.84 10.15 -0.16
C GLN A 500 7.54 9.78 0.55
N SER A 501 7.36 8.51 0.91
CA SER A 501 6.24 8.06 1.72
C SER A 501 6.49 8.33 3.21
N ASP A 502 5.40 8.52 3.96
CA ASP A 502 5.42 8.63 5.42
C ASP A 502 5.42 7.26 6.12
N VAL A 503 5.65 6.18 5.37
CA VAL A 503 5.66 4.80 5.91
C VAL A 503 6.92 4.53 6.73
N LEU A 504 8.06 5.09 6.30
CA LEU A 504 9.31 4.94 7.02
C LEU A 504 9.36 5.89 8.22
N PRO A 505 9.66 5.39 9.42
CA PRO A 505 9.82 6.24 10.60
C PRO A 505 10.94 7.26 10.35
N ARG A 506 10.76 8.47 10.90
CA ARG A 506 11.82 9.48 10.90
C ARG A 506 12.97 8.95 11.73
N SER A 507 14.05 8.56 11.05
CA SER A 507 15.12 7.76 11.62
C SER A 507 16.40 7.93 10.82
N LEU A 508 17.53 7.61 11.44
CA LEU A 508 18.83 7.61 10.76
C LEU A 508 18.83 6.66 9.56
N SER A 509 18.14 5.51 9.62
CA SER A 509 18.07 4.57 8.50
C SER A 509 17.42 5.20 7.26
N LYS A 510 16.37 6.03 7.43
CA LYS A 510 15.76 6.81 6.34
C LYS A 510 16.78 7.75 5.67
N ASN A 511 17.61 8.44 6.47
CA ASN A 511 18.66 9.32 5.94
C ASN A 511 19.79 8.54 5.27
N VAL A 512 20.19 7.40 5.83
CA VAL A 512 21.18 6.48 5.26
C VAL A 512 20.70 5.93 3.91
N LEU A 513 19.43 5.57 3.79
CA LEU A 513 18.85 5.11 2.52
C LEU A 513 18.86 6.23 1.48
N ARG A 514 18.51 7.46 1.88
CA ARG A 514 18.59 8.63 1.00
C ARG A 514 20.01 8.87 0.50
N GLU A 515 21.00 8.84 1.39
CA GLU A 515 22.40 8.99 1.01
C GLU A 515 22.86 7.89 0.04
N ARG A 516 22.42 6.63 0.23
CA ARG A 516 22.67 5.53 -0.70
C ARG A 516 22.07 5.78 -2.07
N VAL A 517 20.82 6.24 -2.14
CA VAL A 517 20.16 6.57 -3.42
C VAL A 517 20.93 7.65 -4.17
N TYR A 518 21.33 8.72 -3.48
CA TYR A 518 22.04 9.84 -4.07
C TYR A 518 23.46 9.44 -4.50
N SER A 519 24.16 8.68 -3.67
CA SER A 519 25.51 8.17 -3.97
C SER A 519 25.49 7.20 -5.15
N ALA A 520 24.54 6.26 -5.16
CA ALA A 520 24.36 5.33 -6.28
C ALA A 520 23.92 6.07 -7.57
N CYS A 521 23.22 7.19 -7.48
CA CYS A 521 22.97 8.00 -8.67
C CYS A 521 24.25 8.66 -9.18
N LEU A 522 25.03 9.30 -8.31
CA LEU A 522 26.29 9.97 -8.67
C LEU A 522 27.35 9.00 -9.17
N ASP A 523 27.38 7.78 -8.65
CA ASP A 523 28.29 6.72 -9.06
C ASP A 523 28.10 6.31 -10.53
N HIS A 524 26.88 6.41 -11.07
CA HIS A 524 26.62 6.16 -12.49
C HIS A 524 27.39 7.15 -13.38
N PHE A 525 27.42 8.42 -13.01
CA PHE A 525 28.08 9.48 -13.78
C PHE A 525 29.61 9.51 -13.63
N CYS A 526 30.18 8.58 -12.85
CA CYS A 526 31.63 8.49 -12.69
C CYS A 526 32.32 7.73 -13.85
N THR A 527 31.56 7.18 -14.80
CA THR A 527 32.10 6.66 -16.07
C THR A 527 32.25 7.76 -17.11
N GLY A 528 33.20 7.57 -18.01
CA GLY A 528 33.25 8.35 -19.25
C GLY A 528 32.02 8.12 -20.12
N PHE A 529 31.83 9.01 -21.08
CA PHE A 529 30.74 8.96 -22.06
C PHE A 529 30.68 7.61 -22.80
N ARG A 530 29.49 7.02 -22.91
CA ARG A 530 29.22 5.79 -23.69
C ARG A 530 27.95 5.91 -24.50
N ASN A 531 27.97 5.33 -25.70
CA ASN A 531 26.82 5.34 -26.60
C ASN A 531 25.82 4.23 -26.23
N PRO A 532 24.51 4.48 -26.33
CA PRO A 532 23.50 3.43 -26.17
C PRO A 532 23.67 2.30 -27.19
N THR A 533 23.69 1.05 -26.71
CA THR A 533 23.86 -0.18 -27.52
C THR A 533 22.57 -0.98 -27.70
N GLN A 534 21.46 -0.46 -27.19
CA GLN A 534 20.17 -1.14 -27.12
C GLN A 534 19.36 -1.00 -28.41
N SER A 535 18.33 -1.84 -28.57
CA SER A 535 17.35 -1.69 -29.64
C SER A 535 16.53 -0.40 -29.46
N PRO A 536 15.97 0.19 -30.53
CA PRO A 536 15.18 1.42 -30.42
C PRO A 536 13.99 1.30 -29.47
N GLN A 537 13.33 0.14 -29.42
CA GLN A 537 12.20 -0.09 -28.52
C GLN A 537 12.66 -0.05 -27.05
N GLN A 538 13.71 -0.80 -26.72
CA GLN A 538 14.27 -0.84 -25.37
C GLN A 538 14.82 0.53 -24.95
N LEU A 539 15.52 1.23 -25.86
CA LEU A 539 16.03 2.57 -25.59
C LEU A 539 14.90 3.54 -25.24
N SER A 540 13.74 3.41 -25.90
CA SER A 540 12.57 4.25 -25.60
C SER A 540 12.00 3.99 -24.20
N GLU A 541 11.92 2.72 -23.77
CA GLU A 541 11.49 2.34 -22.42
C GLU A 541 12.47 2.81 -21.35
N ASP A 542 13.75 2.82 -21.70
CA ASP A 542 14.83 3.25 -20.83
C ASP A 542 14.81 4.76 -20.61
N ILE A 543 14.64 5.55 -21.69
CA ILE A 543 14.43 7.00 -21.62
C ILE A 543 13.23 7.34 -20.73
N VAL A 544 12.11 6.63 -20.91
CA VAL A 544 10.91 6.83 -20.06
C VAL A 544 11.21 6.53 -18.59
N ALA A 545 12.02 5.52 -18.29
CA ALA A 545 12.41 5.21 -16.92
C ALA A 545 13.27 6.31 -16.29
N LEU A 546 14.24 6.86 -17.04
CA LEU A 546 15.07 7.98 -16.59
C LEU A 546 14.26 9.26 -16.40
N LEU A 547 13.34 9.57 -17.33
CA LEU A 547 12.43 10.72 -17.22
C LEU A 547 11.54 10.61 -15.96
N LYS A 548 10.97 9.43 -15.70
CA LYS A 548 10.21 9.18 -14.47
C LYS A 548 11.07 9.41 -13.23
N PHE A 549 12.29 8.87 -13.18
CA PHE A 549 13.20 9.10 -12.06
C PHE A 549 13.55 10.58 -11.89
N TRP A 550 13.79 11.30 -12.99
CA TRP A 550 14.05 12.74 -12.97
C TRP A 550 12.87 13.50 -12.36
N GLN A 551 11.63 13.18 -12.75
CA GLN A 551 10.42 13.80 -12.18
C GLN A 551 10.27 13.49 -10.69
N THR A 552 10.53 12.24 -10.28
CA THR A 552 10.49 11.84 -8.86
C THR A 552 11.60 12.53 -8.04
N MET A 553 12.81 12.64 -8.59
CA MET A 553 13.90 13.39 -7.96
C MET A 553 13.60 14.89 -7.91
N HIS A 554 12.92 15.41 -8.93
CA HIS A 554 12.48 16.79 -8.97
C HIS A 554 11.43 17.08 -7.89
N SER A 555 10.48 16.18 -7.64
CA SER A 555 9.49 16.33 -6.56
C SER A 555 10.10 16.17 -5.15
N ASP A 556 11.28 15.54 -5.01
CA ASP A 556 11.92 15.23 -3.72
C ASP A 556 12.21 16.46 -2.85
N LYS A 557 12.34 17.65 -3.46
CA LYS A 557 12.57 18.92 -2.73
C LYS A 557 11.53 19.14 -1.62
N LYS A 558 10.25 18.81 -1.89
CA LYS A 558 9.14 18.98 -0.95
C LYS A 558 9.35 18.12 0.31
N TYR A 559 9.76 16.88 0.10
CA TYR A 559 9.94 15.87 1.13
C TYR A 559 11.20 16.12 1.95
N LEU A 560 12.26 16.66 1.33
CA LEU A 560 13.43 17.16 2.03
C LEU A 560 13.06 18.27 3.02
N MET A 561 12.28 19.27 2.60
CA MET A 561 11.83 20.34 3.50
C MET A 561 10.95 19.83 4.64
N ALA A 562 10.04 18.89 4.35
CA ALA A 562 9.15 18.32 5.35
C ALA A 562 9.86 17.45 6.39
N SER A 563 10.95 16.76 6.00
CA SER A 563 11.70 15.84 6.87
C SER A 563 12.44 16.49 8.05
N VAL A 564 12.60 17.82 8.04
CA VAL A 564 13.38 18.60 9.02
C VAL A 564 12.55 19.05 10.21
N ILE A 565 11.24 19.11 10.05
CA ILE A 565 10.32 19.78 10.98
C ILE A 565 10.13 18.95 12.29
N GLY A 566 11.00 17.98 12.60
CA GLY A 566 10.92 17.25 13.87
C GLY A 566 12.16 16.56 14.46
N ASP A 567 13.36 16.64 13.89
CA ASP A 567 14.33 15.54 14.07
C ASP A 567 15.81 15.92 14.34
N PHE A 568 16.09 16.87 15.24
CA PHE A 568 17.45 16.99 15.81
C PHE A 568 17.49 17.10 17.34
N ASP A 569 16.51 16.51 18.04
CA ASP A 569 16.67 16.23 19.48
C ASP A 569 17.47 14.92 19.66
N VAL A 570 18.77 15.00 19.36
CA VAL A 570 19.76 14.03 19.85
C VAL A 570 20.07 14.37 21.30
N ASN A 571 19.07 14.22 22.17
CA ASN A 571 19.24 14.09 23.61
C ASN A 571 18.05 13.26 24.11
N GLY A 572 18.32 12.01 24.50
CA GLY A 572 17.34 11.17 25.16
C GLY A 572 16.88 11.84 26.47
N SER A 573 15.71 12.46 26.43
CA SER A 573 14.92 12.71 27.63
C SER A 573 14.27 11.39 28.01
N MET A 574 15.02 10.61 28.78
CA MET A 574 14.49 9.48 29.53
C MET A 574 13.46 10.02 30.53
N GLU A 575 12.18 9.80 30.25
CA GLU A 575 11.11 9.97 31.22
C GLU A 575 11.43 9.10 32.44
N THR A 576 11.97 9.70 33.50
CA THR A 576 12.16 8.99 34.77
C THR A 576 10.95 9.29 35.63
N ALA A 577 9.91 8.47 35.47
CA ALA A 577 8.88 8.30 36.47
C ALA A 577 9.55 7.91 37.79
N SER A 578 9.39 8.75 38.80
CA SER A 578 9.92 8.54 40.14
C SER A 578 9.09 7.44 40.82
N GLN A 579 9.62 6.22 40.90
CA GLN A 579 9.17 5.21 41.86
C GLN A 579 10.37 4.63 42.58
N THR A 580 10.50 5.05 43.84
CA THR A 580 11.49 4.58 44.81
C THR A 580 11.06 3.21 45.34
N PHE A 581 11.80 2.16 44.98
CA PHE A 581 11.87 0.92 45.76
C PHE A 581 13.31 0.70 46.24
N THR A 582 13.44 0.63 47.55
CA THR A 582 14.65 0.32 48.32
C THR A 582 15.06 -1.13 48.14
N THR A 583 16.32 -1.40 47.82
CA THR A 583 17.06 -2.57 48.36
C THR A 583 18.57 -2.33 48.30
N THR A 584 19.23 -2.81 49.34
CA THR A 584 20.63 -2.66 49.74
C THR A 584 21.55 -3.69 49.08
N SER A 585 22.80 -3.31 48.74
CA SER A 585 24.02 -4.10 49.04
C SER A 585 25.34 -3.42 48.62
N LEU A 586 26.12 -3.08 49.65
CA LEU A 586 27.57 -3.24 49.89
C LEU A 586 28.61 -3.21 48.73
N GLY A 587 29.63 -2.35 48.86
CA GLY A 587 30.94 -2.55 48.20
C GLY A 587 31.89 -1.35 48.04
N THR A 588 32.53 -0.91 49.15
CA THR A 588 33.94 -0.41 49.27
C THR A 588 34.61 0.50 48.21
N SER A 589 34.95 1.75 48.60
CA SER A 589 36.33 2.33 48.69
C SER A 589 36.29 3.87 48.75
N VAL A 590 36.55 4.48 49.93
CA VAL A 590 37.76 5.24 50.35
C VAL A 590 38.03 6.53 49.55
N GLY A 591 37.90 7.69 50.22
CA GLY A 591 38.42 8.99 49.77
C GLY A 591 37.80 10.21 50.47
N THR A 592 38.45 10.69 51.53
CA THR A 592 38.36 11.98 52.25
C THR A 592 38.31 13.22 51.33
N ASP A 593 37.66 14.36 51.58
CA ASP A 593 37.48 15.18 52.79
C ASP A 593 36.30 16.20 52.63
N PRO A 594 35.86 16.90 53.70
CA PRO A 594 34.55 17.56 53.80
C PRO A 594 34.60 19.09 53.83
N TYR A 595 33.62 19.80 53.24
CA TYR A 595 33.12 21.09 53.77
C TYR A 595 31.64 21.37 53.39
N LEU A 596 30.81 21.35 54.44
CA LEU A 596 29.49 21.95 54.75
C LEU A 596 28.92 23.00 53.75
N ARG A 597 27.72 22.79 53.15
CA ARG A 597 26.34 23.29 53.53
C ARG A 597 26.11 24.83 53.41
N PRO A 598 24.86 25.35 53.32
CA PRO A 598 23.64 24.88 52.63
C PRO A 598 22.79 26.01 51.94
N ASN A 599 21.93 25.59 51.01
CA ASN A 599 20.48 25.87 50.88
C ASN A 599 19.87 27.26 51.25
N SER A 600 19.25 27.95 50.27
CA SER A 600 17.96 28.69 50.36
C SER A 600 17.61 29.27 48.98
N ALA A 601 16.62 28.77 48.22
CA ALA A 601 15.17 28.89 48.40
C ALA A 601 14.61 30.31 48.17
N SER A 602 13.63 30.40 47.26
CA SER A 602 12.67 31.49 46.99
C SER A 602 13.24 32.78 46.39
N GLY A 603 12.66 33.44 45.39
CA GLY A 603 11.35 33.31 44.78
C GLY A 603 10.86 34.70 44.32
N TRP A 604 10.09 34.71 43.24
CA TRP A 604 9.05 35.69 42.89
C TRP A 604 9.42 37.10 42.37
N ILE A 605 9.12 37.23 41.07
CA ILE A 605 8.27 38.26 40.44
C ILE A 605 8.87 39.60 39.96
N ASN A 606 8.47 39.86 38.71
CA ASN A 606 8.65 41.03 37.86
C ASN A 606 8.08 42.33 38.43
N THR A 607 8.79 43.43 38.21
CA THR A 607 8.18 44.73 37.92
C THR A 607 8.99 45.45 36.85
N VAL A 608 8.31 45.81 35.76
CA VAL A 608 8.80 46.68 34.68
C VAL A 608 8.77 48.14 35.15
N PRO A 609 9.57 49.02 34.54
CA PRO A 609 8.96 50.26 34.06
C PRO A 609 9.34 50.61 32.62
N LEU A 610 8.42 51.33 31.98
CA LEU A 610 8.45 51.84 30.61
C LEU A 610 9.34 53.09 30.47
N SER A 611 10.13 53.08 29.39
CA SER A 611 10.51 54.16 28.45
C SER A 611 10.92 55.57 28.94
N ALA A 612 12.16 55.97 28.60
CA ALA A 612 12.45 57.20 27.84
C ALA A 612 13.83 57.14 27.17
N SER A 613 13.88 57.65 25.95
CA SER A 613 14.94 57.66 24.93
C SER A 613 16.27 58.32 25.30
N THR A 614 17.38 57.76 24.81
CA THR A 614 18.33 58.44 23.88
C THR A 614 19.48 57.50 23.48
N ASN A 615 19.69 57.35 22.17
CA ASN A 615 20.84 56.67 21.59
C ASN A 615 22.12 57.47 21.84
N THR A 616 23.21 56.83 22.30
CA THR A 616 24.57 57.00 21.74
C THR A 616 25.48 55.81 22.09
N LEU A 617 25.95 55.16 21.02
CA LEU A 617 27.25 54.50 20.82
C LEU A 617 27.77 53.39 21.79
N SER A 618 27.76 52.19 21.20
CA SER A 618 28.90 51.27 21.02
C SER A 618 29.68 50.77 22.25
N LYS A 619 29.28 49.60 22.77
CA LYS A 619 30.23 48.59 23.25
C LYS A 619 29.85 47.19 22.79
N ARG A 620 30.86 46.54 22.18
CA ARG A 620 30.96 45.13 21.79
C ARG A 620 30.09 44.22 22.67
N SER A 621 29.03 43.66 22.09
CA SER A 621 28.40 42.43 22.58
C SER A 621 29.08 41.25 21.89
N ALA A 622 29.61 40.34 22.70
CA ALA A 622 30.14 39.07 22.27
C ALA A 622 29.07 38.36 21.42
N ARG A 623 29.42 38.09 20.16
CA ARG A 623 28.63 37.28 19.25
C ARG A 623 28.55 35.87 19.84
N THR A 624 27.51 35.58 20.61
CA THR A 624 27.02 34.21 20.79
C THR A 624 26.80 33.67 19.39
N LYS A 625 27.72 32.85 18.90
CA LYS A 625 27.52 32.06 17.68
C LYS A 625 26.24 31.28 17.93
N ARG A 626 25.11 31.71 17.34
CA ARG A 626 24.01 30.81 17.04
C ARG A 626 24.66 29.65 16.31
N GLN A 627 24.73 28.48 16.94
CA GLN A 627 25.10 27.28 16.22
C GLN A 627 24.14 27.20 15.02
N PRO A 628 24.65 27.04 13.78
CA PRO A 628 23.77 26.83 12.65
C PRO A 628 22.95 25.57 12.95
N ASN A 629 21.63 25.67 12.80
CA ASN A 629 20.72 24.54 12.96
C ASN A 629 21.24 23.40 12.06
N THR A 630 21.75 22.32 12.66
CA THR A 630 22.42 21.23 11.93
C THR A 630 21.52 20.65 10.86
N GLY A 631 20.22 20.51 11.13
CA GLY A 631 19.23 20.08 10.14
C GLY A 631 19.17 20.97 8.90
N ASP A 632 19.36 22.28 9.07
CA ASP A 632 19.31 23.27 7.98
C ASP A 632 20.57 23.23 7.10
N LEU A 633 21.70 22.69 7.62
CA LEU A 633 22.90 22.39 6.83
C LEU A 633 22.75 21.09 6.04
N PHE A 634 22.25 20.02 6.68
CA PHE A 634 22.00 18.73 6.02
C PHE A 634 21.11 18.88 4.78
N VAL A 635 20.03 19.65 4.90
CA VAL A 635 19.07 19.89 3.83
C VAL A 635 19.69 20.67 2.68
N LYS A 636 20.50 21.68 2.98
CA LYS A 636 21.23 22.45 1.96
C LYS A 636 22.16 21.55 1.17
N ASP A 637 22.84 20.61 1.82
CA ASP A 637 23.75 19.69 1.14
C ASP A 637 22.99 18.68 0.27
N TYR A 638 21.86 18.14 0.73
CA TYR A 638 20.99 17.32 -0.12
C TYR A 638 20.41 18.09 -1.30
N ILE A 639 20.01 19.35 -1.13
CA ILE A 639 19.54 20.19 -2.25
C ILE A 639 20.66 20.36 -3.29
N LYS A 640 21.90 20.63 -2.87
CA LYS A 640 23.03 20.76 -3.80
C LYS A 640 23.27 19.46 -4.57
N LYS A 641 23.34 18.32 -3.88
CA LYS A 641 23.49 17.00 -4.51
C LYS A 641 22.34 16.70 -5.47
N ARG A 642 21.10 16.99 -5.06
CA ARG A 642 19.90 16.82 -5.89
C ARG A 642 19.98 17.65 -7.16
N ASN A 643 20.36 18.91 -7.08
CA ASN A 643 20.47 19.78 -8.24
C ASN A 643 21.53 19.26 -9.22
N LEU A 644 22.71 18.86 -8.70
CA LEU A 644 23.73 18.22 -9.52
C LEU A 644 23.22 16.94 -10.21
N ILE A 645 22.49 16.08 -9.49
CA ILE A 645 21.88 14.88 -10.06
C ILE A 645 20.90 15.23 -11.18
N LEU A 646 20.03 16.23 -10.98
CA LEU A 646 19.05 16.65 -11.99
C LEU A 646 19.73 17.20 -13.26
N ASP A 647 20.79 17.98 -13.09
CA ASP A 647 21.56 18.54 -14.21
C ASP A 647 22.27 17.43 -15.00
N LEU A 648 22.93 16.49 -14.31
CA LEU A 648 23.61 15.35 -14.95
C LEU A 648 22.62 14.41 -15.65
N LEU A 649 21.47 14.13 -15.02
CA LEU A 649 20.41 13.32 -15.63
C LEU A 649 19.82 14.00 -16.86
N ALA A 650 19.60 15.32 -16.83
CA ALA A 650 19.07 16.04 -17.98
C ALA A 650 20.00 15.89 -19.20
N VAL A 651 21.30 16.04 -18.99
CA VAL A 651 22.31 15.85 -20.05
C VAL A 651 22.28 14.42 -20.62
N GLU A 652 22.20 13.40 -19.76
CA GLU A 652 22.14 12.01 -20.20
C GLU A 652 20.83 11.69 -20.95
N ILE A 653 19.70 12.20 -20.47
CA ILE A 653 18.39 12.02 -21.12
C ILE A 653 18.38 12.70 -22.49
N ASP A 654 18.86 13.94 -22.59
CA ASP A 654 18.94 14.69 -23.85
C ASP A 654 19.84 13.95 -24.86
N LEU A 655 20.95 13.39 -24.38
CA LEU A 655 21.83 12.56 -25.20
C LEU A 655 21.08 11.33 -25.72
N MET A 656 20.43 10.56 -24.85
CA MET A 656 19.71 9.34 -25.25
C MET A 656 18.57 9.65 -26.21
N ILE A 657 17.84 10.76 -26.01
CA ILE A 657 16.79 11.24 -26.93
C ILE A 657 17.40 11.60 -28.29
N THR A 658 18.53 12.32 -28.29
CA THR A 658 19.24 12.69 -29.52
C THR A 658 19.74 11.44 -30.26
N TRP A 659 20.23 10.44 -29.54
CA TRP A 659 20.66 9.16 -30.10
C TRP A 659 19.49 8.34 -30.67
N TYR A 660 18.34 8.35 -29.99
CA TYR A 660 17.12 7.67 -30.43
C TYR A 660 16.51 8.32 -31.68
N ASN A 661 16.54 9.65 -31.76
CA ASN A 661 15.96 10.41 -32.86
C ASN A 661 16.92 11.47 -33.44
N PRO A 662 18.02 11.05 -34.09
CA PRO A 662 19.04 11.97 -34.60
C PRO A 662 18.53 12.85 -35.76
N THR A 663 17.42 12.44 -36.40
CA THR A 663 16.81 13.15 -37.53
C THR A 663 15.61 14.01 -37.14
N ALA A 664 15.33 14.16 -35.83
CA ALA A 664 14.23 14.97 -35.29
C ALA A 664 12.85 14.68 -35.93
N ARG A 665 12.54 13.40 -36.15
CA ARG A 665 11.24 12.98 -36.69
C ARG A 665 10.12 13.20 -35.67
N ALA A 666 9.04 13.85 -36.08
CA ALA A 666 7.88 14.16 -35.23
C ALA A 666 7.29 12.93 -34.51
N GLU A 667 7.27 11.77 -35.18
CA GLU A 667 6.70 10.52 -34.66
C GLU A 667 7.47 9.90 -33.49
N LEU A 668 8.75 10.26 -33.32
CA LEU A 668 9.67 9.71 -32.32
C LEU A 668 9.95 10.67 -31.17
N HIS A 669 9.17 11.75 -31.04
CA HIS A 669 9.30 12.69 -29.93
C HIS A 669 8.68 12.13 -28.65
N PHE A 670 9.41 12.25 -27.54
CA PHE A 670 8.86 11.98 -26.22
C PHE A 670 7.92 13.11 -25.80
N PRO A 671 6.76 12.80 -25.18
CA PRO A 671 5.92 13.83 -24.58
C PRO A 671 6.71 14.50 -23.44
N GLY A 672 6.80 15.83 -23.50
CA GLY A 672 7.54 16.66 -22.54
C GLY A 672 6.95 16.68 -21.14
#